data_AF-A0A0S8KIJ0-F1
#
_entry.id   AF-A0A0S8KIJ0-F1
#
_cell.length_a   1.000
_cell.length_b   1.000
_cell.length_c   1.000
_cell.angle_alpha   90.00
_cell.angle_beta   90.00
_cell.angle_gamma   90.00
#
_symmetry.space_group_name_H-M   'P 1'
#
loop_
_entity.id
_entity.type
_entity.pdbx_description
1 polymer ?
#
loop_
_entity_poly.entity_id
_entity_poly.type
_entity_poly.pdbx_seq_one_letter_code
_entity_poly.pdbx_strand_id
1 'polypeptide(L)'
;MNYSHLSILFLVLLAQIAPAKEVTMKPFIMDWRDNSGSLVNLSFLLETPAGKDGFIQAKDGHLIKPDGERFRIWGINFTAASCFPSKEDAPLVAAHLARFGINCVRFHFLDSNWSASVFVKGREDTRALDPKQLDRLDYFIAELKKRGIYTNLNLNVGRNYRKGDGVKDYEYLGLAKVVNYFDRHIQTLHKEYAEQLLTHYNPYTKSQYRYEPAIMLVELVNENSIVEAWFSDRLLGKNTKKHPGTWTDITAWYADQLTKKYNVWLKERLSSAELEELCKLAGVKKNELIPRLTKSQFSSSPRKRFYLEAQFYMELERNYFEQMYRYLKDELGVKSLIVGTSDHNHWNSGYPLLSSVSKLDVVDGHVYWQHPHYFTDPKTKRRTFSIPNTPMVNDPFNSTVVQLSRSAVADKPYTISETNHPFPNEYACEGIGILAAYSSFHDWDGIFFYTFEHKDPEEWESRMPGHFEIRPDPVKMTNLAAGAIMFLRGDVRPALKTVGRTYSIEQIYESIRQPSSERPYFTPGFPLPIPLMHTTRIVSFDQESGLYERITAKSPVASDTKELAWHYSPKEKGLVTIETEKTQALIGFIKDNEQFLRNLSAKVENEFCAIILISLDGEPLSHSKKLLLATTARSANSSIKWNEKRTSLLDWGTTPTFIESVKGTVSLLNLRPYKNAEVIALNSAGRKLGRLTDVKKSIHGCTIPIGELVTTWYLISIQR
;
A
#
# COMPACT_ATOMS: atom_id res chain seq x y z
N MET A 1 -40.94 -54.27 31.06
CA MET A 1 -40.63 -54.31 29.62
C MET A 1 -39.17 -53.96 29.45
N ASN A 2 -38.38 -54.93 28.97
CA ASN A 2 -36.96 -54.83 28.64
C ASN A 2 -36.70 -53.81 27.53
N TYR A 3 -35.52 -53.17 27.52
CA TYR A 3 -34.60 -52.94 26.39
C TYR A 3 -33.39 -52.14 26.95
N SER A 4 -32.32 -52.84 27.36
CA SER A 4 -31.10 -53.16 26.58
C SER A 4 -30.08 -52.01 26.52
N HIS A 5 -29.03 -52.14 27.32
CA HIS A 5 -27.80 -51.35 27.30
C HIS A 5 -27.00 -51.59 26.01
N LEU A 6 -26.60 -50.51 25.33
CA LEU A 6 -25.55 -50.55 24.30
C LEU A 6 -24.48 -49.51 24.68
N SER A 7 -23.41 -49.97 25.32
CA SER A 7 -22.22 -49.18 25.62
C SER A 7 -21.36 -49.09 24.37
N ILE A 8 -21.36 -47.95 23.67
CA ILE A 8 -20.41 -47.66 22.59
C ILE A 8 -19.13 -47.09 23.23
N LEU A 9 -18.06 -47.87 23.15
CA LEU A 9 -16.71 -47.47 23.52
C LEU A 9 -16.20 -46.42 22.51
N PHE A 10 -16.06 -45.16 22.93
CA PHE A 10 -15.38 -44.14 22.12
C PHE A 10 -13.86 -44.32 22.29
N LEU A 11 -13.21 -44.94 21.30
CA LEU A 11 -11.76 -44.95 21.18
C LEU A 11 -11.32 -43.55 20.70
N VAL A 12 -10.82 -42.73 21.64
CA VAL A 12 -10.17 -41.46 21.31
C VAL A 12 -8.78 -41.78 20.75
N LEU A 13 -8.65 -41.73 19.42
CA LEU A 13 -7.36 -41.69 18.74
C LEU A 13 -6.71 -40.33 19.04
N LEU A 14 -5.86 -40.29 20.06
CA LEU A 14 -4.91 -39.20 20.29
C LEU A 14 -3.91 -39.20 19.12
N ALA A 15 -4.18 -38.40 18.10
CA ALA A 15 -3.16 -38.01 17.14
C ALA A 15 -2.08 -37.24 17.92
N GLN A 16 -0.90 -37.84 18.07
CA GLN A 16 0.29 -37.14 18.54
C GLN A 16 0.61 -36.04 17.53
N ILE A 17 0.21 -34.81 17.83
CA ILE A 17 0.75 -33.62 17.16
C ILE A 17 2.21 -33.53 17.61
N ALA A 18 3.12 -34.02 16.77
CA ALA A 18 4.53 -33.76 16.98
C ALA A 18 4.72 -32.23 17.03
N PRO A 19 5.37 -31.66 18.06
CA PRO A 19 5.68 -30.25 18.07
C PRO A 19 6.42 -29.87 16.79
N ALA A 20 5.93 -28.84 16.10
CA ALA A 20 6.59 -28.31 14.90
C ALA A 20 8.06 -28.04 15.24
N LYS A 21 8.97 -28.59 14.43
CA LYS A 21 10.41 -28.39 14.61
C LYS A 21 10.69 -26.89 14.65
N GLU A 22 11.31 -26.42 15.73
CA GLU A 22 11.57 -24.99 15.93
C GLU A 22 12.46 -24.47 14.79
N VAL A 23 12.00 -23.43 14.10
CA VAL A 23 12.68 -22.85 12.94
C VAL A 23 13.96 -22.18 13.43
N THR A 24 15.12 -22.66 12.98
CA THR A 24 16.41 -22.04 13.32
C THR A 24 16.62 -20.78 12.49
N MET A 25 16.48 -19.62 13.12
CA MET A 25 16.81 -18.31 12.52
C MET A 25 18.19 -17.84 12.96
N LYS A 26 18.85 -17.03 12.12
CA LYS A 26 20.20 -16.48 12.39
C LYS A 26 20.25 -14.96 12.18
N PRO A 27 21.14 -14.22 12.87
CA PRO A 27 21.26 -12.77 12.72
C PRO A 27 21.56 -12.35 11.28
N PHE A 28 20.85 -11.33 10.81
CA PHE A 28 21.15 -10.63 9.55
C PHE A 28 20.62 -9.20 9.66
N ILE A 29 21.53 -8.23 9.80
CA ILE A 29 21.19 -6.83 10.08
C ILE A 29 21.22 -6.04 8.78
N MET A 30 20.15 -5.32 8.45
CA MET A 30 20.14 -4.42 7.30
C MET A 30 20.94 -3.15 7.59
N ASP A 31 22.10 -2.99 6.93
CA ASP A 31 22.96 -1.81 7.07
C ASP A 31 22.58 -0.74 6.05
N TRP A 32 22.12 0.40 6.56
CA TRP A 32 21.71 1.55 5.77
C TRP A 32 22.79 2.64 5.67
N ARG A 33 23.80 2.63 6.55
CA ARG A 33 24.87 3.64 6.58
C ARG A 33 25.97 3.30 5.57
N ASP A 34 26.35 2.04 5.46
CA ASP A 34 27.36 1.61 4.49
C ASP A 34 26.73 1.23 3.14
N ASN A 35 26.75 2.20 2.21
CA ASN A 35 26.26 2.03 0.84
C ASN A 35 27.39 1.77 -0.18
N SER A 36 28.64 1.70 0.28
CA SER A 36 29.81 1.59 -0.59
C SER A 36 30.10 0.14 -1.02
N GLY A 37 30.66 -0.04 -2.22
CA GLY A 37 31.18 -1.34 -2.67
C GLY A 37 30.13 -2.44 -2.88
N SER A 38 28.84 -2.12 -2.93
CA SER A 38 27.79 -3.11 -3.20
C SER A 38 27.94 -3.69 -4.60
N LEU A 39 27.89 -5.03 -4.71
CA LEU A 39 27.87 -5.76 -5.98
C LEU A 39 26.51 -5.70 -6.68
N VAL A 40 25.46 -5.37 -5.91
CA VAL A 40 24.08 -5.15 -6.34
C VAL A 40 23.70 -3.72 -5.97
N ASN A 41 23.91 -2.81 -6.92
CA ASN A 41 23.53 -1.41 -6.80
C ASN A 41 22.58 -1.07 -7.95
N LEU A 42 21.32 -0.81 -7.63
CA LEU A 42 20.25 -0.61 -8.59
C LEU A 42 20.05 0.86 -9.00
N SER A 43 20.95 1.76 -8.60
CA SER A 43 20.89 3.17 -9.00
C SER A 43 20.99 3.38 -10.51
N PHE A 44 21.42 2.38 -11.29
CA PHE A 44 21.36 2.42 -12.75
C PHE A 44 19.91 2.46 -13.31
N LEU A 45 18.90 2.10 -12.50
CA LEU A 45 17.49 2.24 -12.85
C LEU A 45 16.99 3.69 -12.71
N LEU A 46 17.79 4.58 -12.10
CA LEU A 46 17.38 5.92 -11.74
C LEU A 46 18.07 6.95 -12.63
N GLU A 47 17.27 7.74 -13.34
CA GLU A 47 17.80 8.86 -14.10
C GLU A 47 18.06 10.06 -13.19
N THR A 48 19.28 10.59 -13.26
CA THR A 48 19.72 11.65 -12.36
C THR A 48 19.99 12.97 -13.10
N PRO A 49 19.68 14.12 -12.47
CA PRO A 49 18.80 14.26 -11.31
C PRO A 49 17.32 13.98 -11.66
N ALA A 50 16.48 13.75 -10.65
CA ALA A 50 15.03 13.66 -10.83
C ALA A 50 14.49 14.97 -11.42
N GLY A 51 13.55 14.87 -12.36
CA GLY A 51 12.94 16.03 -13.02
C GLY A 51 13.85 16.78 -14.00
N LYS A 52 15.02 16.23 -14.38
CA LYS A 52 15.97 16.88 -15.31
C LYS A 52 15.32 17.30 -16.64
N ASP A 53 14.34 16.53 -17.13
CA ASP A 53 13.67 16.77 -18.42
C ASP A 53 12.38 17.59 -18.27
N GLY A 54 11.95 17.87 -17.04
CA GLY A 54 10.70 18.56 -16.72
C GLY A 54 9.74 17.74 -15.87
N PHE A 55 8.49 18.18 -15.79
CA PHE A 55 7.45 17.55 -14.98
C PHE A 55 6.93 16.25 -15.59
N ILE A 56 6.75 15.22 -14.76
CA ILE A 56 5.95 14.05 -15.11
C ILE A 56 4.51 14.49 -15.38
N GLN A 57 3.88 13.92 -16.41
CA GLN A 57 2.53 14.24 -16.85
C GLN A 57 1.62 13.02 -16.75
N ALA A 58 0.32 13.25 -16.58
CA ALA A 58 -0.71 12.23 -16.75
C ALA A 58 -1.25 12.32 -18.18
N LYS A 59 -1.10 11.25 -18.97
CA LYS A 59 -1.57 11.19 -20.36
C LYS A 59 -1.98 9.77 -20.72
N ASP A 60 -3.10 9.62 -21.42
CA ASP A 60 -3.61 8.33 -21.93
C ASP A 60 -3.66 7.24 -20.85
N GLY A 61 -4.08 7.62 -19.64
CA GLY A 61 -4.16 6.72 -18.49
C GLY A 61 -2.84 6.36 -17.82
N HIS A 62 -1.74 7.05 -18.14
CA HIS A 62 -0.41 6.71 -17.64
C HIS A 62 0.40 7.92 -17.18
N LEU A 63 1.38 7.66 -16.31
CA LEU A 63 2.43 8.62 -16.00
C LEU A 63 3.48 8.59 -17.11
N ILE A 64 3.79 9.75 -17.67
CA ILE A 64 4.79 9.89 -18.74
C ILE A 64 5.81 10.98 -18.42
N LYS A 65 7.03 10.77 -18.90
CA LYS A 65 8.05 11.82 -18.97
C LYS A 65 7.72 12.83 -20.07
N PRO A 66 8.36 14.01 -20.06
CA PRO A 66 8.16 15.03 -21.10
C PRO A 66 8.45 14.58 -22.55
N ASP A 67 9.31 13.58 -22.74
CA ASP A 67 9.63 12.98 -24.05
C ASP A 67 8.59 11.94 -24.52
N GLY A 68 7.59 11.63 -23.68
CA GLY A 68 6.55 10.65 -23.95
C GLY A 68 6.86 9.23 -23.44
N GLU A 69 8.02 8.98 -22.85
CA GLU A 69 8.34 7.66 -22.27
C GLU A 69 7.48 7.39 -21.02
N ARG A 70 7.13 6.12 -20.83
CA ARG A 70 6.40 5.66 -19.64
C ARG A 70 7.24 5.88 -18.38
N PHE A 71 6.63 6.46 -17.35
CA PHE A 71 7.20 6.55 -16.01
C PHE A 71 6.43 5.63 -15.06
N ARG A 72 7.15 4.86 -14.24
CA ARG A 72 6.57 3.97 -13.22
C ARG A 72 7.18 4.30 -11.87
N ILE A 73 6.37 4.34 -10.82
CA ILE A 73 6.82 4.62 -9.46
C ILE A 73 7.06 3.32 -8.70
N TRP A 74 8.31 3.08 -8.32
CA TRP A 74 8.69 2.13 -7.28
C TRP A 74 9.09 2.92 -6.03
N GLY A 75 8.08 3.22 -5.23
CA GLY A 75 8.15 4.20 -4.16
C GLY A 75 8.16 3.61 -2.76
N ILE A 76 8.48 4.46 -1.79
CA ILE A 76 8.41 4.12 -0.37
C ILE A 76 7.96 5.32 0.46
N ASN A 77 7.30 5.06 1.59
CA ASN A 77 6.86 6.13 2.47
C ASN A 77 7.96 6.46 3.49
N PHE A 78 8.06 7.74 3.82
CA PHE A 78 8.74 8.24 5.01
C PHE A 78 7.67 8.90 5.86
N THR A 79 7.58 8.50 7.13
CA THR A 79 6.49 8.93 8.00
C THR A 79 7.01 9.80 9.14
N ALA A 80 6.34 10.93 9.40
CA ALA A 80 6.56 11.76 10.57
C ALA A 80 8.04 12.18 10.74
N ALA A 81 8.72 11.86 11.85
CA ALA A 81 10.08 12.31 12.11
C ALA A 81 11.11 11.87 11.05
N SER A 82 10.91 10.71 10.41
CA SER A 82 11.83 10.25 9.36
C SER A 82 11.84 11.16 8.13
N CYS A 83 10.81 11.98 7.91
CA CYS A 83 10.74 12.95 6.82
C CYS A 83 11.80 14.06 6.91
N PHE A 84 12.38 14.24 8.10
CA PHE A 84 13.29 15.33 8.39
C PHE A 84 14.63 14.76 8.86
N PRO A 85 15.40 14.01 8.05
CA PRO A 85 16.69 13.49 8.48
C PRO A 85 17.69 14.64 8.75
N SER A 86 18.74 14.36 9.52
CA SER A 86 19.84 15.32 9.71
C SER A 86 20.55 15.58 8.37
N LYS A 87 21.29 16.68 8.23
CA LYS A 87 22.09 16.92 7.01
C LYS A 87 23.24 15.93 6.84
N GLU A 88 23.62 15.25 7.92
CA GLU A 88 24.58 14.14 7.89
C GLU A 88 23.94 12.86 7.34
N ASP A 89 22.72 12.54 7.78
CA ASP A 89 22.05 11.29 7.42
C ASP A 89 21.33 11.36 6.06
N ALA A 90 20.77 12.51 5.68
CA ALA A 90 20.05 12.70 4.42
C ALA A 90 20.78 12.12 3.18
N PRO A 91 22.08 12.41 2.92
CA PRO A 91 22.80 11.85 1.78
C PRO A 91 22.99 10.32 1.87
N LEU A 92 23.13 9.78 3.08
CA LEU A 92 23.31 8.33 3.31
C LEU A 92 21.99 7.59 3.08
N VAL A 93 20.89 8.11 3.62
CA VAL A 93 19.55 7.58 3.40
C VAL A 93 19.20 7.63 1.92
N ALA A 94 19.40 8.77 1.24
CA ALA A 94 19.12 8.88 -0.18
C ALA A 94 19.98 7.91 -1.02
N ALA A 95 21.25 7.71 -0.67
CA ALA A 95 22.12 6.72 -1.32
C ALA A 95 21.64 5.29 -1.10
N HIS A 96 21.14 4.98 0.10
CA HIS A 96 20.56 3.68 0.42
C HIS A 96 19.33 3.40 -0.43
N LEU A 97 18.38 4.33 -0.50
CA LEU A 97 17.18 4.20 -1.33
C LEU A 97 17.53 3.98 -2.81
N ALA A 98 18.49 4.77 -3.34
CA ALA A 98 18.95 4.62 -4.72
C ALA A 98 19.58 3.24 -4.99
N ARG A 99 20.35 2.70 -4.03
CA ARG A 99 20.94 1.35 -4.13
C ARG A 99 19.88 0.27 -4.30
N PHE A 100 18.69 0.45 -3.70
CA PHE A 100 17.56 -0.46 -3.79
C PHE A 100 16.59 -0.15 -4.94
N GLY A 101 16.91 0.83 -5.80
CA GLY A 101 16.10 1.16 -6.98
C GLY A 101 14.79 1.89 -6.64
N ILE A 102 14.68 2.47 -5.44
CA ILE A 102 13.55 3.32 -5.07
C ILE A 102 13.65 4.62 -5.85
N ASN A 103 12.61 4.97 -6.59
CA ASN A 103 12.60 6.15 -7.46
C ASN A 103 11.60 7.24 -7.03
N CYS A 104 10.86 7.02 -5.93
CA CYS A 104 10.00 8.05 -5.35
C CYS A 104 9.87 7.90 -3.82
N VAL A 105 9.86 9.01 -3.11
CA VAL A 105 9.57 9.07 -1.67
C VAL A 105 8.27 9.82 -1.43
N ARG A 106 7.33 9.21 -0.70
CA ARG A 106 6.12 9.88 -0.20
C ARG A 106 6.35 10.33 1.23
N PHE A 107 6.34 11.65 1.43
CA PHE A 107 6.44 12.26 2.76
C PHE A 107 5.08 12.31 3.41
N HIS A 108 4.92 11.52 4.46
CA HIS A 108 3.66 11.25 5.11
C HIS A 108 3.68 11.79 6.55
N PHE A 109 2.55 12.31 7.05
CA PHE A 109 2.44 12.87 8.41
C PHE A 109 3.45 13.99 8.74
N LEU A 110 3.87 14.78 7.74
CA LEU A 110 4.68 16.00 7.94
C LEU A 110 4.05 16.96 8.97
N ASP A 111 2.72 16.99 9.01
CA ASP A 111 1.86 17.87 9.78
C ASP A 111 1.43 17.29 11.15
N SER A 112 1.98 16.14 11.55
CA SER A 112 1.66 15.46 12.81
C SER A 112 2.25 16.15 14.04
N ASN A 113 1.72 15.87 15.25
CA ASN A 113 2.21 16.45 16.50
C ASN A 113 2.82 15.43 17.49
N TRP A 114 2.86 14.14 17.15
CA TRP A 114 3.39 13.07 17.99
C TRP A 114 4.88 12.78 17.77
N SER A 115 5.52 13.52 16.86
CA SER A 115 6.96 13.47 16.61
C SER A 115 7.45 14.81 16.02
N ALA A 116 8.61 14.86 15.39
CA ALA A 116 9.04 16.03 14.65
C ALA A 116 8.02 16.39 13.56
N SER A 117 7.77 17.70 13.39
CA SER A 117 6.65 18.25 12.62
C SER A 117 7.11 19.41 11.76
N VAL A 118 6.45 19.63 10.63
CA VAL A 118 6.64 20.84 9.83
C VAL A 118 6.11 22.08 10.53
N PHE A 119 5.25 21.97 11.54
CA PHE A 119 4.74 23.11 12.31
C PHE A 119 5.60 23.41 13.54
N VAL A 120 5.75 24.70 13.86
CA VAL A 120 6.50 25.13 15.05
C VAL A 120 5.91 24.52 16.34
N LYS A 121 6.79 23.89 17.11
CA LYS A 121 6.47 23.31 18.43
C LYS A 121 6.18 24.41 19.46
N GLY A 122 5.17 24.20 20.31
CA GLY A 122 4.84 25.09 21.43
C GLY A 122 4.00 26.32 21.07
N ARG A 123 3.70 26.57 19.79
CA ARG A 123 2.70 27.58 19.40
C ARG A 123 1.28 27.12 19.75
N GLU A 124 0.42 28.09 20.06
CA GLU A 124 -1.02 27.86 20.26
C GLU A 124 -1.76 27.61 18.94
N ASP A 125 -1.12 27.72 17.78
CA ASP A 125 -1.67 27.47 16.43
C ASP A 125 -0.74 26.55 15.63
N THR A 126 -1.23 26.09 14.48
CA THR A 126 -0.50 25.33 13.46
C THR A 126 -0.38 26.13 12.16
N ARG A 127 -0.13 27.44 12.27
CA ARG A 127 -0.14 28.38 11.13
C ARG A 127 1.24 28.90 10.73
N ALA A 128 2.30 28.37 11.35
CA ALA A 128 3.68 28.70 11.03
C ALA A 128 4.51 27.43 10.84
N LEU A 129 5.23 27.37 9.73
CA LEU A 129 6.18 26.29 9.46
C LEU A 129 7.46 26.48 10.29
N ASP A 130 8.00 25.40 10.81
CA ASP A 130 9.25 25.38 11.55
C ASP A 130 10.43 25.50 10.58
N PRO A 131 11.22 26.59 10.62
CA PRO A 131 12.28 26.82 9.65
C PRO A 131 13.41 25.79 9.74
N LYS A 132 13.64 25.16 10.90
CA LYS A 132 14.66 24.11 11.03
C LYS A 132 14.19 22.81 10.38
N GLN A 133 12.94 22.45 10.59
CA GLN A 133 12.36 21.26 9.98
C GLN A 133 12.21 21.43 8.47
N LEU A 134 11.86 22.62 8.01
CA LEU A 134 11.77 22.94 6.60
C LEU A 134 13.15 22.90 5.90
N ASP A 135 14.21 23.41 6.53
CA ASP A 135 15.60 23.28 6.00
C ASP A 135 16.07 21.81 5.92
N ARG A 136 15.68 20.96 6.88
CA ARG A 136 15.96 19.50 6.82
C ARG A 136 15.20 18.83 5.68
N LEU A 137 13.91 19.14 5.52
CA LEU A 137 13.09 18.64 4.40
C LEU A 137 13.66 19.09 3.06
N ASP A 138 14.01 20.37 2.93
CA ASP A 138 14.61 20.96 1.74
C ASP A 138 15.89 20.24 1.31
N TYR A 139 16.78 20.01 2.28
CA TYR A 139 18.05 19.34 2.04
C TYR A 139 17.83 17.86 1.66
N PHE A 140 16.90 17.18 2.31
CA PHE A 140 16.60 15.79 1.98
C PHE A 140 16.00 15.65 0.57
N ILE A 141 15.04 16.51 0.19
CA ILE A 141 14.49 16.55 -1.17
C ILE A 141 15.60 16.80 -2.21
N ALA A 142 16.57 17.67 -1.91
CA ALA A 142 17.70 17.90 -2.80
C ALA A 142 18.62 16.68 -2.95
N GLU A 143 18.89 15.96 -1.86
CA GLU A 143 19.68 14.72 -1.90
C GLU A 143 18.97 13.56 -2.62
N LEU A 144 17.64 13.48 -2.50
CA LEU A 144 16.78 12.57 -3.29
C LEU A 144 16.83 12.94 -4.77
N LYS A 145 16.60 14.22 -5.11
CA LYS A 145 16.66 14.74 -6.48
C LYS A 145 18.00 14.43 -7.15
N LYS A 146 19.12 14.67 -6.45
CA LYS A 146 20.48 14.37 -6.94
C LYS A 146 20.65 12.91 -7.38
N ARG A 147 19.89 11.98 -6.79
CA ARG A 147 19.96 10.54 -7.04
C ARG A 147 18.83 10.00 -7.92
N GLY A 148 18.06 10.87 -8.56
CA GLY A 148 16.97 10.43 -9.44
C GLY A 148 15.72 9.96 -8.71
N ILE A 149 15.58 10.32 -7.42
CA ILE A 149 14.44 9.95 -6.60
C ILE A 149 13.47 11.15 -6.55
N TYR A 150 12.27 10.94 -7.09
CA TYR A 150 11.18 11.91 -7.07
C TYR A 150 10.52 11.99 -5.69
N THR A 151 9.67 13.00 -5.50
CA THR A 151 8.97 13.26 -4.25
C THR A 151 7.46 13.35 -4.45
N ASN A 152 6.72 12.74 -3.52
CA ASN A 152 5.31 13.00 -3.24
C ASN A 152 5.21 13.78 -1.91
N LEU A 153 4.57 14.95 -1.94
CA LEU A 153 4.29 15.77 -0.75
C LEU A 153 2.83 15.65 -0.33
N ASN A 154 2.59 15.20 0.90
CA ASN A 154 1.26 15.24 1.49
C ASN A 154 0.97 16.60 2.13
N LEU A 155 -0.29 17.03 2.01
CA LEU A 155 -0.81 18.20 2.70
C LEU A 155 -1.45 17.79 4.04
N ASN A 156 -2.77 17.59 4.12
CA ASN A 156 -3.45 17.37 5.40
C ASN A 156 -3.58 15.87 5.73
N VAL A 157 -2.77 15.39 6.68
CA VAL A 157 -2.71 13.96 7.06
C VAL A 157 -2.93 13.79 8.57
N GLY A 158 -2.07 14.40 9.37
CA GLY A 158 -1.99 14.24 10.83
C GLY A 158 -2.24 15.50 11.63
N ARG A 159 -2.72 16.58 11.01
CA ARG A 159 -2.89 17.85 11.68
C ARG A 159 -3.89 17.76 12.84
N ASN A 160 -3.39 17.95 14.06
CA ASN A 160 -4.21 18.29 15.21
C ASN A 160 -4.26 19.81 15.36
N TYR A 161 -5.45 20.38 15.18
CA TYR A 161 -5.66 21.80 15.42
C TYR A 161 -5.47 22.16 16.91
N ARG A 162 -5.11 23.41 17.16
CA ARG A 162 -4.84 24.00 18.46
C ARG A 162 -5.76 25.21 18.68
N LYS A 163 -5.78 25.76 19.89
CA LYS A 163 -6.70 26.86 20.26
C LYS A 163 -6.58 28.09 19.35
N GLY A 164 -5.35 28.51 19.06
CA GLY A 164 -5.02 29.64 18.21
C GLY A 164 -5.31 29.44 16.72
N ASP A 165 -5.60 28.21 16.28
CA ASP A 165 -6.10 27.98 14.92
C ASP A 165 -7.53 28.52 14.75
N GLY A 166 -8.26 28.79 15.83
CA GLY A 166 -9.65 29.28 15.76
C GLY A 166 -10.66 28.22 15.32
N VAL A 167 -10.27 26.95 15.28
CA VAL A 167 -11.16 25.83 14.96
C VAL A 167 -12.07 25.54 16.14
N LYS A 168 -13.38 25.58 15.89
CA LYS A 168 -14.39 25.23 16.90
C LYS A 168 -14.20 23.79 17.34
N ASP A 169 -14.26 23.55 18.65
CA ASP A 169 -14.12 22.23 19.28
C ASP A 169 -12.82 21.49 18.91
N TYR A 170 -11.74 22.21 18.59
CA TYR A 170 -10.47 21.63 18.11
C TYR A 170 -9.98 20.42 18.93
N GLU A 171 -10.11 20.47 20.26
CA GLU A 171 -9.67 19.41 21.17
C GLU A 171 -10.52 18.13 21.08
N TYR A 172 -11.69 18.18 20.45
CA TYR A 172 -12.61 17.04 20.27
C TYR A 172 -12.58 16.46 18.85
N LEU A 173 -11.77 17.01 17.93
CA LEU A 173 -11.77 16.58 16.53
C LEU A 173 -10.70 15.54 16.19
N GLY A 174 -9.74 15.30 17.08
CA GLY A 174 -8.59 14.46 16.76
C GLY A 174 -7.81 15.06 15.59
N LEU A 175 -7.69 14.32 14.49
CA LEU A 175 -7.07 14.78 13.23
C LEU A 175 -8.04 15.59 12.35
N ALA A 176 -9.28 15.80 12.80
CA ALA A 176 -10.33 16.56 12.10
C ALA A 176 -10.66 16.10 10.67
N LYS A 177 -10.27 14.87 10.29
CA LYS A 177 -10.38 14.28 8.94
C LYS A 177 -11.63 14.73 8.17
N VAL A 178 -12.81 14.20 8.51
CA VAL A 178 -14.03 14.41 7.72
C VAL A 178 -14.51 15.86 7.69
N VAL A 179 -14.07 16.68 8.64
CA VAL A 179 -14.49 18.07 8.76
C VAL A 179 -13.95 18.93 7.60
N ASN A 180 -12.84 18.50 6.98
CA ASN A 180 -12.27 19.10 5.77
C ASN A 180 -13.29 19.27 4.63
N TYR A 181 -14.33 18.42 4.56
CA TYR A 181 -15.28 18.42 3.45
C TYR A 181 -16.35 19.52 3.53
N PHE A 182 -16.61 20.10 4.70
CA PHE A 182 -17.76 21.01 4.86
C PHE A 182 -17.53 22.23 5.75
N ASP A 183 -16.46 22.27 6.56
CA ASP A 183 -16.11 23.44 7.35
C ASP A 183 -15.20 24.39 6.57
N ARG A 184 -15.65 25.64 6.39
CA ARG A 184 -14.93 26.64 5.58
C ARG A 184 -13.64 27.11 6.25
N HIS A 185 -13.59 27.16 7.58
CA HIS A 185 -12.42 27.64 8.31
C HIS A 185 -11.28 26.63 8.22
N ILE A 186 -11.58 25.35 8.43
CA ILE A 186 -10.64 24.25 8.22
C ILE A 186 -10.15 24.19 6.76
N GLN A 187 -11.03 24.36 5.77
CA GLN A 187 -10.63 24.46 4.36
C GLN A 187 -9.69 25.64 4.10
N THR A 188 -9.93 26.79 4.75
CA THR A 188 -9.05 27.96 4.66
C THR A 188 -7.68 27.66 5.26
N LEU A 189 -7.62 27.02 6.42
CA LEU A 189 -6.35 26.62 7.06
C LEU A 189 -5.60 25.56 6.24
N HIS A 190 -6.31 24.72 5.48
CA HIS A 190 -5.69 23.78 4.55
C HIS A 190 -5.06 24.50 3.35
N LYS A 191 -5.79 25.46 2.75
CA LYS A 191 -5.25 26.32 1.68
C LYS A 191 -4.04 27.12 2.14
N GLU A 192 -4.12 27.73 3.32
CA GLU A 192 -3.00 28.47 3.93
C GLU A 192 -1.76 27.58 4.10
N TYR A 193 -1.92 26.37 4.63
CA TYR A 193 -0.80 25.43 4.76
C TYR A 193 -0.22 25.02 3.40
N ALA A 194 -1.08 24.74 2.42
CA ALA A 194 -0.65 24.40 1.06
C ALA A 194 0.12 25.54 0.40
N GLU A 195 -0.33 26.79 0.54
CA GLU A 195 0.36 27.97 0.04
C GLU A 195 1.72 28.13 0.71
N GLN A 196 1.79 28.08 2.03
CA GLN A 196 3.04 28.20 2.78
C GLN A 196 4.07 27.13 2.34
N LEU A 197 3.66 25.88 2.23
CA LEU A 197 4.55 24.79 1.87
C LEU A 197 4.95 24.81 0.38
N LEU A 198 3.99 24.97 -0.53
CA LEU A 198 4.25 24.81 -1.97
C LEU A 198 4.89 26.05 -2.60
N THR A 199 4.72 27.24 -2.02
CA THR A 199 5.41 28.46 -2.46
C THR A 199 6.76 28.69 -1.77
N HIS A 200 7.11 27.84 -0.79
CA HIS A 200 8.40 27.85 -0.14
C HIS A 200 9.53 27.64 -1.15
N TYR A 201 10.59 28.45 -1.04
CA TYR A 201 11.78 28.35 -1.88
C TYR A 201 12.82 27.44 -1.21
N ASN A 202 13.13 26.32 -1.86
CA ASN A 202 14.18 25.42 -1.41
C ASN A 202 15.55 25.95 -1.88
N PRO A 203 16.45 26.34 -0.96
CA PRO A 203 17.75 26.90 -1.33
C PRO A 203 18.70 25.89 -1.98
N TYR A 204 18.50 24.59 -1.76
CA TYR A 204 19.36 23.53 -2.30
C TYR A 204 18.95 23.14 -3.72
N THR A 205 17.66 23.13 -4.05
CA THR A 205 17.19 22.88 -5.42
C THR A 205 17.03 24.14 -6.26
N LYS A 206 17.07 25.31 -5.61
CA LYS A 206 16.93 26.64 -6.22
C LYS A 206 15.60 26.86 -6.92
N SER A 207 14.53 26.28 -6.37
CA SER A 207 13.18 26.41 -6.89
C SER A 207 12.18 26.48 -5.75
N GLN A 208 11.02 27.10 -6.02
CA GLN A 208 9.84 26.87 -5.21
C GLN A 208 9.34 25.45 -5.42
N TYR A 209 8.76 24.82 -4.40
CA TYR A 209 8.23 23.44 -4.52
C TYR A 209 7.20 23.30 -5.66
N ARG A 210 6.31 24.30 -5.85
CA ARG A 210 5.33 24.32 -6.94
C ARG A 210 5.92 24.30 -8.36
N TYR A 211 7.20 24.63 -8.50
CA TYR A 211 7.95 24.67 -9.77
C TYR A 211 9.15 23.71 -9.81
N GLU A 212 9.27 22.83 -8.82
CA GLU A 212 10.32 21.81 -8.77
C GLU A 212 9.86 20.52 -9.45
N PRO A 213 10.38 20.15 -10.63
CA PRO A 213 9.97 18.93 -11.34
C PRO A 213 10.30 17.63 -10.61
N ALA A 214 11.22 17.64 -9.64
CA ALA A 214 11.45 16.49 -8.76
C ALA A 214 10.30 16.24 -7.78
N ILE A 215 9.43 17.22 -7.51
CA ILE A 215 8.20 17.04 -6.75
C ILE A 215 7.10 16.71 -7.75
N MET A 216 6.85 15.41 -7.95
CA MET A 216 5.95 14.95 -8.99
C MET A 216 4.49 14.85 -8.54
N LEU A 217 4.24 14.61 -7.25
CA LEU A 217 2.90 14.40 -6.71
C LEU A 217 2.66 15.31 -5.50
N VAL A 218 1.46 15.88 -5.43
CA VAL A 218 0.93 16.54 -4.23
C VAL A 218 -0.38 15.85 -3.85
N GLU A 219 -0.47 15.38 -2.61
CA GLU A 219 -1.63 14.65 -2.10
C GLU A 219 -2.42 15.51 -1.10
N LEU A 220 -3.72 15.67 -1.34
CA LEU A 220 -4.55 16.61 -0.59
C LEU A 220 -4.86 16.13 0.83
N VAL A 221 -5.38 14.91 0.97
CA VAL A 221 -5.72 14.30 2.25
C VAL A 221 -5.42 12.81 2.24
N ASN A 222 -5.19 12.22 3.41
CA ASN A 222 -4.96 10.78 3.52
C ASN A 222 -6.15 10.03 4.10
N GLU A 223 -6.57 8.96 3.41
CA GLU A 223 -7.58 8.02 3.84
C GLU A 223 -8.82 8.73 4.42
N ASN A 224 -9.50 9.52 3.60
CA ASN A 224 -10.57 10.38 4.08
C ASN A 224 -11.76 10.37 3.13
N SER A 225 -12.96 10.15 3.64
CA SER A 225 -14.20 10.29 2.87
C SER A 225 -15.36 10.65 3.79
N ILE A 226 -16.19 11.59 3.36
CA ILE A 226 -17.40 11.96 4.10
C ILE A 226 -18.51 10.94 3.89
N VAL A 227 -18.56 10.29 2.73
CA VAL A 227 -19.50 9.19 2.47
C VAL A 227 -19.15 7.99 3.36
N GLU A 228 -17.86 7.69 3.50
CA GLU A 228 -17.39 6.67 4.45
C GLU A 228 -17.77 7.01 5.88
N ALA A 229 -17.51 8.24 6.31
CA ALA A 229 -17.86 8.67 7.66
C ALA A 229 -19.37 8.57 7.92
N TRP A 230 -20.20 8.81 6.90
CA TRP A 230 -21.66 8.66 6.99
C TRP A 230 -22.07 7.21 7.24
N PHE A 231 -21.60 6.26 6.42
CA PHE A 231 -21.97 4.85 6.60
C PHE A 231 -21.27 4.16 7.79
N SER A 232 -20.32 4.85 8.41
CA SER A 232 -19.63 4.43 9.64
C SER A 232 -20.16 5.14 10.89
N ASP A 233 -21.28 5.89 10.80
CA ASP A 233 -21.92 6.61 11.91
C ASP A 233 -20.96 7.60 12.62
N ARG A 234 -20.03 8.20 11.87
CA ARG A 234 -19.05 9.20 12.35
C ARG A 234 -19.48 10.65 12.09
N LEU A 235 -20.75 10.87 11.79
CA LEU A 235 -21.34 12.19 11.53
C LEU A 235 -22.55 12.50 12.44
N LEU A 236 -22.70 11.79 13.56
CA LEU A 236 -23.85 11.82 14.44
C LEU A 236 -23.79 12.92 15.50
N GLY A 237 -22.61 13.48 15.78
CA GLY A 237 -22.46 14.57 16.75
C GLY A 237 -22.39 14.10 18.20
N LYS A 238 -22.07 12.83 18.44
CA LYS A 238 -22.06 12.19 19.77
C LYS A 238 -20.70 12.25 20.45
N ASN A 239 -19.63 12.69 19.76
CA ASN A 239 -18.32 12.73 20.40
C ASN A 239 -18.23 13.84 21.44
N THR A 240 -17.90 13.45 22.67
CA THR A 240 -17.61 14.32 23.81
C THR A 240 -16.21 14.08 24.37
N LYS A 241 -15.43 13.20 23.74
CA LYS A 241 -14.09 12.83 24.19
C LYS A 241 -13.06 13.81 23.63
N LYS A 242 -12.27 14.40 24.54
CA LYS A 242 -11.08 15.19 24.18
C LYS A 242 -9.97 14.27 23.68
N HIS A 243 -9.22 14.77 22.70
CA HIS A 243 -8.11 14.11 22.01
C HIS A 243 -8.48 12.69 21.55
N PRO A 244 -9.55 12.54 20.76
CA PRO A 244 -9.93 11.24 20.26
C PRO A 244 -8.92 10.74 19.21
N GLY A 245 -9.01 9.45 18.87
CA GLY A 245 -8.21 8.88 17.78
C GLY A 245 -8.71 9.29 16.40
N THR A 246 -8.05 8.78 15.36
CA THR A 246 -8.30 9.09 13.94
C THR A 246 -9.76 8.91 13.51
N TRP A 247 -10.38 7.79 13.91
CA TRP A 247 -11.70 7.36 13.45
C TRP A 247 -12.78 7.68 14.49
N THR A 248 -12.98 8.96 14.77
CA THR A 248 -13.98 9.43 15.75
C THR A 248 -15.19 10.06 15.05
N ASP A 249 -16.30 10.14 15.79
CA ASP A 249 -17.49 10.91 15.41
C ASP A 249 -17.23 12.41 15.61
N ILE A 250 -17.99 13.26 14.92
CA ILE A 250 -17.94 14.71 15.08
C ILE A 250 -18.67 15.17 16.36
N THR A 251 -18.51 16.44 16.73
CA THR A 251 -19.25 17.04 17.86
C THR A 251 -20.65 17.46 17.46
N ALA A 252 -21.52 17.69 18.45
CA ALA A 252 -22.90 18.13 18.24
C ALA A 252 -22.98 19.43 17.41
N TRP A 253 -22.03 20.35 17.58
CA TRP A 253 -21.99 21.59 16.81
C TRP A 253 -21.79 21.33 15.31
N TYR A 254 -20.80 20.52 14.93
CA TYR A 254 -20.57 20.18 13.52
C TYR A 254 -21.73 19.36 12.93
N ALA A 255 -22.35 18.48 13.71
CA ALA A 255 -23.52 17.73 13.26
C ALA A 255 -24.72 18.64 12.96
N ASP A 256 -24.96 19.66 13.78
CA ASP A 256 -25.99 20.70 13.54
C ASP A 256 -25.67 21.52 12.28
N GLN A 257 -24.42 21.98 12.12
CA GLN A 257 -24.02 22.72 10.91
C GLN A 257 -24.20 21.90 9.64
N LEU A 258 -23.86 20.61 9.68
CA LEU A 258 -24.00 19.71 8.53
C LEU A 258 -25.49 19.43 8.20
N THR A 259 -26.34 19.28 9.21
CA THR A 259 -27.81 19.16 9.02
C THR A 259 -28.42 20.44 8.44
N LYS A 260 -27.97 21.62 8.89
CA LYS A 260 -28.39 22.91 8.31
C LYS A 260 -27.97 23.03 6.84
N LYS A 261 -26.73 22.67 6.50
CA LYS A 261 -26.24 22.63 5.12
C LYS A 261 -27.07 21.70 4.24
N TYR A 262 -27.40 20.50 4.72
CA TYR A 262 -28.25 19.55 4.00
C TYR A 262 -29.63 20.15 3.69
N ASN A 263 -30.26 20.82 4.66
CA ASN A 263 -31.57 21.42 4.47
C ASN A 263 -31.57 22.65 3.57
N VAL A 264 -30.49 23.44 3.54
CA VAL A 264 -30.30 24.50 2.54
C VAL A 264 -30.18 23.87 1.15
N TRP A 265 -29.35 22.84 1.00
CA TRP A 265 -29.15 22.12 -0.26
C TRP A 265 -30.46 21.52 -0.81
N LEU A 266 -31.30 20.95 0.06
CA LEU A 266 -32.63 20.45 -0.30
C LEU A 266 -33.55 21.58 -0.82
N LYS A 267 -33.58 22.73 -0.13
CA LYS A 267 -34.43 23.87 -0.51
C LYS A 267 -34.04 24.49 -1.85
N GLU A 268 -32.77 24.41 -2.22
CA GLU A 268 -32.26 24.91 -3.50
C GLU A 268 -32.62 24.01 -4.69
N ARG A 269 -32.98 22.74 -4.45
CA ARG A 269 -33.16 21.72 -5.51
C ARG A 269 -34.57 21.18 -5.63
N LEU A 270 -35.33 21.19 -4.54
CA LEU A 270 -36.63 20.56 -4.47
C LEU A 270 -37.75 21.59 -4.44
N SER A 271 -38.85 21.28 -5.12
CA SER A 271 -40.09 22.03 -5.00
C SER A 271 -40.67 21.94 -3.59
N SER A 272 -41.55 22.86 -3.23
CA SER A 272 -42.24 22.83 -1.92
C SER A 272 -43.04 21.54 -1.70
N ALA A 273 -43.56 20.93 -2.77
CA ALA A 273 -44.29 19.66 -2.70
C ALA A 273 -43.34 18.49 -2.37
N GLU A 274 -42.17 18.44 -2.98
CA GLU A 274 -41.17 17.41 -2.73
C GLU A 274 -40.54 17.54 -1.33
N LEU A 275 -40.32 18.77 -0.86
CA LEU A 275 -39.90 19.01 0.53
C LEU A 275 -40.95 18.52 1.53
N GLU A 276 -42.23 18.77 1.27
CA GLU A 276 -43.31 18.30 2.13
C GLU A 276 -43.40 16.76 2.15
N GLU A 277 -43.21 16.12 0.99
CA GLU A 277 -43.07 14.68 0.88
C GLU A 277 -41.89 14.16 1.72
N LEU A 278 -40.72 14.78 1.63
CA LEU A 278 -39.55 14.38 2.43
C LEU A 278 -39.76 14.60 3.94
N CYS A 279 -40.42 15.68 4.36
CA CYS A 279 -40.80 15.88 5.76
C CYS A 279 -41.66 14.72 6.26
N LYS A 280 -42.64 14.27 5.46
CA LYS A 280 -43.48 13.10 5.78
C LYS A 280 -42.64 11.83 5.88
N LEU A 281 -41.75 11.58 4.92
CA LEU A 281 -40.83 10.43 4.95
C LEU A 281 -39.84 10.46 6.12
N ALA A 282 -39.51 11.65 6.62
CA ALA A 282 -38.62 11.85 7.75
C ALA A 282 -39.33 11.88 9.11
N GLY A 283 -40.66 11.95 9.13
CA GLY A 283 -41.45 12.03 10.36
C GLY A 283 -41.33 13.40 11.06
N VAL A 284 -41.08 14.48 10.30
CA VAL A 284 -40.94 15.85 10.83
C VAL A 284 -41.99 16.79 10.25
N LYS A 285 -42.25 17.91 10.93
CA LYS A 285 -43.21 18.93 10.44
C LYS A 285 -42.60 19.74 9.28
N LYS A 286 -43.46 20.39 8.48
CA LYS A 286 -43.10 21.17 7.26
C LYS A 286 -42.03 22.25 7.47
N ASN A 287 -41.87 22.77 8.69
CA ASN A 287 -40.90 23.82 9.01
C ASN A 287 -39.71 23.32 9.87
N GLU A 288 -39.67 22.04 10.19
CA GLU A 288 -38.57 21.42 10.92
C GLU A 288 -37.46 20.99 9.95
N LEU A 289 -36.21 20.95 10.43
CA LEU A 289 -35.11 20.46 9.62
C LEU A 289 -35.26 18.95 9.42
N ILE A 290 -35.14 18.50 8.17
CA ILE A 290 -35.09 17.08 7.83
C ILE A 290 -33.78 16.51 8.39
N PRO A 291 -33.84 15.50 9.29
CA PRO A 291 -32.64 14.89 9.86
C PRO A 291 -31.92 14.02 8.83
N ARG A 292 -30.59 14.01 8.94
CA ARG A 292 -29.68 13.11 8.23
C ARG A 292 -29.85 11.67 8.72
N LEU A 293 -29.77 10.70 7.83
CA LEU A 293 -29.91 9.28 8.10
C LEU A 293 -28.73 8.73 8.89
N THR A 294 -29.00 7.78 9.79
CA THR A 294 -28.00 6.92 10.41
C THR A 294 -27.83 5.63 9.61
N LYS A 295 -26.70 4.92 9.78
CA LYS A 295 -26.43 3.65 9.08
C LYS A 295 -27.57 2.64 9.24
N SER A 296 -28.14 2.54 10.45
CA SER A 296 -29.25 1.62 10.76
C SER A 296 -30.54 1.91 9.98
N GLN A 297 -30.69 3.09 9.39
CA GLN A 297 -31.86 3.49 8.62
C GLN A 297 -31.69 3.26 7.10
N PHE A 298 -30.49 2.94 6.61
CA PHE A 298 -30.23 2.88 5.16
C PHE A 298 -31.07 1.84 4.43
N SER A 299 -31.23 0.65 5.01
CA SER A 299 -31.96 -0.46 4.39
C SER A 299 -33.47 -0.22 4.33
N SER A 300 -34.04 0.44 5.35
CA SER A 300 -35.48 0.73 5.44
C SER A 300 -35.88 2.07 4.83
N SER A 301 -34.92 2.95 4.53
CA SER A 301 -35.18 4.25 3.94
C SER A 301 -35.68 4.14 2.50
N PRO A 302 -36.77 4.84 2.13
CA PRO A 302 -37.22 4.92 0.75
C PRO A 302 -36.12 5.46 -0.17
N ARG A 303 -36.08 4.94 -1.40
CA ARG A 303 -35.08 5.27 -2.42
C ARG A 303 -34.85 6.78 -2.56
N LYS A 304 -35.91 7.58 -2.69
CA LYS A 304 -35.83 9.04 -2.82
C LYS A 304 -35.06 9.70 -1.68
N ARG A 305 -35.35 9.32 -0.43
CA ARG A 305 -34.68 9.89 0.76
C ARG A 305 -33.21 9.49 0.81
N PHE A 306 -32.91 8.21 0.59
CA PHE A 306 -31.54 7.71 0.62
C PHE A 306 -30.67 8.32 -0.49
N TYR A 307 -31.19 8.40 -1.72
CA TYR A 307 -30.44 8.93 -2.87
C TYR A 307 -30.13 10.42 -2.74
N LEU A 308 -31.09 11.22 -2.26
CA LEU A 308 -30.85 12.65 -2.04
C LEU A 308 -29.75 12.90 -0.99
N GLU A 309 -29.73 12.10 0.07
CA GLU A 309 -28.68 12.25 1.09
C GLU A 309 -27.32 11.71 0.62
N ALA A 310 -27.29 10.59 -0.12
CA ALA A 310 -26.07 10.11 -0.76
C ALA A 310 -25.49 11.14 -1.73
N GLN A 311 -26.35 11.75 -2.55
CA GLN A 311 -25.98 12.82 -3.47
C GLN A 311 -25.39 14.02 -2.71
N PHE A 312 -26.02 14.45 -1.60
CA PHE A 312 -25.52 15.56 -0.79
C PHE A 312 -24.09 15.33 -0.30
N TYR A 313 -23.79 14.16 0.27
CA TYR A 313 -22.44 13.85 0.76
C TYR A 313 -21.42 13.72 -0.38
N MET A 314 -21.80 13.08 -1.49
CA MET A 314 -20.94 12.99 -2.68
C MET A 314 -20.63 14.37 -3.28
N GLU A 315 -21.61 15.28 -3.30
CA GLU A 315 -21.38 16.66 -3.75
C GLU A 315 -20.45 17.44 -2.81
N LEU A 316 -20.57 17.31 -1.49
CA LEU A 316 -19.61 17.91 -0.55
C LEU A 316 -18.18 17.41 -0.80
N GLU A 317 -18.03 16.11 -1.00
CA GLU A 317 -16.75 15.47 -1.27
C GLU A 317 -16.13 15.94 -2.58
N ARG A 318 -16.88 15.86 -3.69
CA ARG A 318 -16.44 16.33 -5.00
C ARG A 318 -16.09 17.81 -4.98
N ASN A 319 -16.93 18.63 -4.37
CA ASN A 319 -16.72 20.09 -4.31
C ASN A 319 -15.44 20.44 -3.55
N TYR A 320 -15.11 19.72 -2.47
CA TYR A 320 -13.86 19.92 -1.76
C TYR A 320 -12.65 19.63 -2.65
N PHE A 321 -12.64 18.47 -3.32
CA PHE A 321 -11.53 18.06 -4.18
C PHE A 321 -11.35 19.02 -5.36
N GLU A 322 -12.43 19.38 -6.06
CA GLU A 322 -12.37 20.33 -7.18
C GLU A 322 -11.90 21.72 -6.74
N GLN A 323 -12.37 22.23 -5.59
CA GLN A 323 -11.94 23.53 -5.07
C GLN A 323 -10.47 23.55 -4.67
N MET A 324 -9.98 22.47 -4.02
CA MET A 324 -8.56 22.35 -3.70
C MET A 324 -7.73 22.21 -4.97
N TYR A 325 -8.17 21.41 -5.94
CA TYR A 325 -7.48 21.26 -7.23
C TYR A 325 -7.33 22.60 -7.96
N ARG A 326 -8.42 23.35 -8.14
CA ARG A 326 -8.38 24.69 -8.79
C ARG A 326 -7.51 25.66 -8.01
N TYR A 327 -7.60 25.67 -6.67
CA TYR A 327 -6.73 26.51 -5.85
C TYR A 327 -5.24 26.19 -6.08
N LEU A 328 -4.87 24.90 -6.10
CA LEU A 328 -3.48 24.51 -6.35
C LEU A 328 -3.03 24.81 -7.79
N LYS A 329 -3.82 24.46 -8.80
CA LYS A 329 -3.43 24.55 -10.21
C LYS A 329 -3.57 25.97 -10.77
N ASP A 330 -4.68 26.63 -10.51
CA ASP A 330 -5.06 27.90 -11.14
C ASP A 330 -4.57 29.10 -10.31
N GLU A 331 -4.71 29.06 -8.98
CA GLU A 331 -4.33 30.18 -8.11
C GLU A 331 -2.86 30.10 -7.68
N LEU A 332 -2.39 28.95 -7.18
CA LEU A 332 -1.00 28.77 -6.75
C LEU A 332 -0.03 28.41 -7.89
N GLY A 333 -0.53 27.94 -9.04
CA GLY A 333 0.28 27.59 -10.20
C GLY A 333 1.08 26.28 -10.05
N VAL A 334 0.65 25.36 -9.19
CA VAL A 334 1.32 24.07 -8.94
C VAL A 334 1.40 23.23 -10.22
N LYS A 335 2.61 22.82 -10.58
CA LYS A 335 2.84 22.02 -11.79
C LYS A 335 2.78 20.51 -11.56
N SER A 336 3.07 20.04 -10.35
CA SER A 336 2.93 18.65 -9.93
C SER A 336 1.53 18.09 -10.18
N LEU A 337 1.44 16.76 -10.30
CA LEU A 337 0.18 16.04 -10.40
C LEU A 337 -0.49 15.99 -9.03
N ILE A 338 -1.82 16.09 -9.00
CA ILE A 338 -2.61 16.13 -7.77
C ILE A 338 -3.33 14.81 -7.53
N VAL A 339 -3.13 14.26 -6.34
CA VAL A 339 -3.84 13.09 -5.80
C VAL A 339 -4.81 13.57 -4.72
N GLY A 340 -6.05 13.08 -4.73
CA GLY A 340 -7.04 13.45 -3.70
C GLY A 340 -6.79 12.75 -2.37
N THR A 341 -6.96 11.43 -2.41
CA THR A 341 -6.79 10.46 -1.32
C THR A 341 -6.87 9.06 -1.95
N SER A 342 -6.41 8.04 -1.25
CA SER A 342 -6.68 6.65 -1.60
C SER A 342 -8.16 6.27 -1.45
N ASP A 343 -8.57 5.15 -2.06
CA ASP A 343 -9.90 4.51 -2.09
C ASP A 343 -10.47 4.02 -0.74
N HIS A 344 -10.01 4.64 0.36
CA HIS A 344 -10.19 4.30 1.76
C HIS A 344 -11.43 3.48 2.14
N ASN A 345 -11.20 2.56 3.08
CA ASN A 345 -12.13 1.58 3.64
C ASN A 345 -12.41 0.41 2.68
N HIS A 346 -11.96 -0.79 3.08
CA HIS A 346 -12.10 -2.01 2.28
C HIS A 346 -13.35 -2.82 2.65
N TRP A 347 -14.08 -2.43 3.69
CA TRP A 347 -15.23 -3.18 4.21
C TRP A 347 -16.57 -2.78 3.59
N ASN A 348 -16.64 -1.61 2.95
CA ASN A 348 -17.79 -1.04 2.23
C ASN A 348 -17.34 -0.49 0.86
N SER A 349 -18.30 -0.09 0.01
CA SER A 349 -18.00 0.41 -1.34
C SER A 349 -17.24 1.73 -1.33
N GLY A 350 -16.10 1.76 -2.04
CA GLY A 350 -15.33 2.97 -2.32
C GLY A 350 -15.80 3.75 -3.56
N TYR A 351 -16.84 3.31 -4.27
CA TYR A 351 -17.28 3.93 -5.52
C TYR A 351 -17.74 5.38 -5.42
N PRO A 352 -18.46 5.79 -4.36
CA PRO A 352 -18.75 7.21 -4.15
C PRO A 352 -17.47 8.07 -4.14
N LEU A 353 -16.45 7.64 -3.39
CA LEU A 353 -15.16 8.32 -3.31
C LEU A 353 -14.42 8.31 -4.64
N LEU A 354 -14.32 7.15 -5.29
CA LEU A 354 -13.64 7.01 -6.59
C LEU A 354 -14.28 7.88 -7.68
N SER A 355 -15.60 8.07 -7.65
CA SER A 355 -16.28 8.99 -8.57
C SER A 355 -15.85 10.45 -8.39
N SER A 356 -15.47 10.85 -7.17
CA SER A 356 -14.96 12.18 -6.83
C SER A 356 -13.47 12.32 -7.16
N VAL A 357 -12.62 11.39 -6.70
CA VAL A 357 -11.16 11.50 -6.90
C VAL A 357 -10.73 11.24 -8.34
N SER A 358 -11.54 10.54 -9.14
CA SER A 358 -11.30 10.38 -10.59
C SER A 358 -11.35 11.68 -11.39
N LYS A 359 -11.82 12.79 -10.79
CA LYS A 359 -11.77 14.13 -11.39
C LYS A 359 -10.40 14.80 -11.28
N LEU A 360 -9.49 14.22 -10.50
CA LEU A 360 -8.13 14.73 -10.31
C LEU A 360 -7.14 14.07 -11.29
N ASP A 361 -5.84 14.31 -11.13
CA ASP A 361 -4.83 13.86 -12.10
C ASP A 361 -4.58 12.35 -12.01
N VAL A 362 -4.58 11.79 -10.80
CA VAL A 362 -4.22 10.39 -10.52
C VAL A 362 -5.23 9.77 -9.55
N VAL A 363 -5.62 8.53 -9.81
CA VAL A 363 -6.44 7.73 -8.89
C VAL A 363 -5.52 6.86 -8.04
N ASP A 364 -5.80 6.76 -6.75
CA ASP A 364 -4.94 6.06 -5.80
C ASP A 364 -5.72 5.01 -5.01
N GLY A 365 -5.06 3.89 -4.68
CA GLY A 365 -5.63 2.84 -3.83
C GLY A 365 -4.67 2.42 -2.71
N HIS A 366 -5.23 1.95 -1.60
CA HIS A 366 -4.46 1.41 -0.47
C HIS A 366 -4.92 -0.01 -0.18
N VAL A 367 -4.03 -0.89 0.28
CA VAL A 367 -4.46 -2.11 0.99
C VAL A 367 -3.28 -2.78 1.68
N TYR A 368 -3.57 -3.52 2.75
CA TYR A 368 -2.61 -4.41 3.41
C TYR A 368 -3.11 -5.85 3.29
N TRP A 369 -2.20 -6.82 3.11
CA TRP A 369 -2.59 -8.23 3.06
C TRP A 369 -3.37 -8.64 4.31
N GLN A 370 -3.01 -8.08 5.47
CA GLN A 370 -3.76 -8.07 6.72
C GLN A 370 -3.39 -6.82 7.52
N HIS A 371 -4.27 -6.32 8.40
CA HIS A 371 -3.95 -5.17 9.25
C HIS A 371 -4.08 -5.55 10.74
N PRO A 372 -3.17 -5.11 11.63
CA PRO A 372 -3.30 -5.36 13.07
C PRO A 372 -4.60 -4.73 13.62
N HIS A 373 -5.35 -5.51 14.39
CA HIS A 373 -6.48 -5.03 15.17
C HIS A 373 -6.03 -4.72 16.59
N TYR A 374 -6.04 -3.44 16.98
CA TYR A 374 -5.57 -2.97 18.28
C TYR A 374 -6.69 -2.98 19.32
N PHE A 375 -6.38 -3.46 20.53
CA PHE A 375 -7.32 -3.46 21.65
C PHE A 375 -6.61 -3.35 23.00
N THR A 376 -7.37 -3.07 24.05
CA THR A 376 -6.86 -3.15 25.43
C THR A 376 -7.23 -4.51 26.01
N ASP A 377 -6.23 -5.28 26.43
CA ASP A 377 -6.46 -6.57 27.05
C ASP A 377 -7.29 -6.40 28.34
N PRO A 378 -8.42 -7.11 28.50
CA PRO A 378 -9.32 -6.89 29.63
C PRO A 378 -8.71 -7.30 30.97
N LYS A 379 -7.75 -8.25 30.98
CA LYS A 379 -7.08 -8.78 32.18
C LYS A 379 -5.89 -7.92 32.58
N THR A 380 -4.98 -7.65 31.65
CA THR A 380 -3.72 -6.93 31.93
C THR A 380 -3.85 -5.42 31.83
N LYS A 381 -4.94 -4.91 31.22
CA LYS A 381 -5.15 -3.50 30.86
C LYS A 381 -4.09 -2.91 29.93
N ARG A 382 -3.18 -3.73 29.38
CA ARG A 382 -2.18 -3.30 28.41
C ARG A 382 -2.81 -3.19 27.03
N ARG A 383 -2.36 -2.21 26.26
CA ARG A 383 -2.68 -2.14 24.83
C ARG A 383 -1.91 -3.24 24.12
N THR A 384 -2.60 -3.98 23.26
CA THR A 384 -2.05 -5.09 22.49
C THR A 384 -2.74 -5.14 21.11
N PHE A 385 -2.45 -6.17 20.32
CA PHE A 385 -3.00 -6.37 19.01
C PHE A 385 -3.33 -7.84 18.72
N SER A 386 -4.13 -8.07 17.70
CA SER A 386 -4.26 -9.36 17.02
C SER A 386 -4.10 -9.17 15.51
N ILE A 387 -3.39 -10.08 14.85
CA ILE A 387 -3.28 -10.18 13.40
C ILE A 387 -3.47 -11.65 12.99
N PRO A 388 -4.18 -11.98 11.90
CA PRO A 388 -4.46 -13.37 11.58
C PRO A 388 -3.21 -14.22 11.27
N ASN A 389 -2.15 -13.62 10.70
CA ASN A 389 -0.90 -14.29 10.33
C ASN A 389 -1.14 -15.48 9.39
N THR A 390 -1.77 -15.23 8.24
CA THR A 390 -2.04 -16.26 7.22
C THR A 390 -1.36 -15.92 5.88
N PRO A 391 -1.01 -16.92 5.06
CA PRO A 391 -0.40 -16.69 3.74
C PRO A 391 -1.41 -16.23 2.69
N MET A 392 -1.04 -15.23 1.89
CA MET A 392 -1.79 -14.70 0.74
C MET A 392 -2.00 -15.72 -0.34
N VAL A 393 -0.98 -16.52 -0.63
CA VAL A 393 -1.07 -17.55 -1.67
C VAL A 393 -2.21 -18.55 -1.46
N ASN A 394 -2.75 -18.67 -0.24
CA ASN A 394 -3.88 -19.55 0.06
C ASN A 394 -5.26 -18.91 -0.15
N ASP A 395 -5.34 -17.60 -0.34
CA ASP A 395 -6.61 -16.89 -0.59
C ASP A 395 -6.46 -15.95 -1.81
N PRO A 396 -6.32 -16.53 -3.02
CA PRO A 396 -6.09 -15.75 -4.24
C PRO A 396 -7.18 -14.72 -4.51
N PHE A 397 -8.44 -15.05 -4.21
CA PHE A 397 -9.61 -14.25 -4.58
C PHE A 397 -9.88 -13.08 -3.64
N ASN A 398 -9.21 -13.02 -2.49
CA ASN A 398 -9.17 -11.84 -1.63
C ASN A 398 -7.74 -11.30 -1.47
N SER A 399 -6.80 -11.72 -2.32
CA SER A 399 -5.42 -11.24 -2.30
C SER A 399 -5.33 -9.72 -2.41
N THR A 400 -4.21 -9.17 -1.95
CA THR A 400 -3.87 -7.74 -2.09
C THR A 400 -4.01 -7.27 -3.55
N VAL A 401 -3.65 -8.13 -4.52
CA VAL A 401 -3.81 -7.87 -5.96
C VAL A 401 -5.28 -7.66 -6.33
N VAL A 402 -6.15 -8.60 -5.96
CA VAL A 402 -7.58 -8.54 -6.27
C VAL A 402 -8.23 -7.34 -5.59
N GLN A 403 -7.85 -7.03 -4.35
CA GLN A 403 -8.35 -5.86 -3.64
C GLN A 403 -7.93 -4.55 -4.31
N LEU A 404 -6.64 -4.36 -4.64
CA LEU A 404 -6.14 -3.13 -5.27
C LEU A 404 -6.68 -2.91 -6.69
N SER A 405 -6.97 -3.98 -7.43
CA SER A 405 -7.51 -3.85 -8.79
C SER A 405 -8.91 -3.22 -8.87
N ARG A 406 -9.63 -3.10 -7.74
CA ARG A 406 -10.97 -2.52 -7.71
C ARG A 406 -11.01 -1.02 -8.01
N SER A 407 -9.90 -0.30 -7.87
CA SER A 407 -9.90 1.17 -7.82
C SER A 407 -9.37 1.84 -9.08
N ALA A 408 -8.65 1.11 -9.94
CA ALA A 408 -8.12 1.65 -11.18
C ALA A 408 -9.25 2.12 -12.13
N VAL A 409 -9.18 3.37 -12.59
CA VAL A 409 -10.14 4.00 -13.52
C VAL A 409 -9.51 4.07 -14.91
N ALA A 410 -10.29 3.83 -15.95
CA ALA A 410 -9.84 3.98 -17.33
C ALA A 410 -9.39 5.42 -17.60
N ASP A 411 -8.39 5.59 -18.46
CA ASP A 411 -7.82 6.88 -18.85
C ASP A 411 -7.26 7.73 -17.70
N LYS A 412 -7.02 7.11 -16.53
CA LYS A 412 -6.33 7.74 -15.39
C LYS A 412 -5.13 6.91 -14.95
N PRO A 413 -3.98 7.56 -14.68
CA PRO A 413 -2.89 6.88 -13.99
C PRO A 413 -3.38 6.33 -12.65
N TYR A 414 -2.92 5.13 -12.32
CA TYR A 414 -3.27 4.47 -11.07
C TYR A 414 -2.04 4.21 -10.21
N THR A 415 -2.05 4.73 -9.00
CA THR A 415 -1.00 4.51 -8.01
C THR A 415 -1.53 3.78 -6.78
N ILE A 416 -0.62 3.14 -6.05
CA ILE A 416 -0.89 2.55 -4.75
C ILE A 416 -0.03 3.29 -3.74
N SER A 417 -0.55 4.29 -3.03
CA SER A 417 0.29 5.09 -2.14
C SER A 417 0.60 4.43 -0.78
N GLU A 418 -0.04 3.30 -0.46
CA GLU A 418 0.27 2.46 0.70
C GLU A 418 -0.08 0.97 0.50
N THR A 419 0.92 0.11 0.69
CA THR A 419 0.71 -1.34 0.90
C THR A 419 1.85 -1.98 1.70
N ASN A 420 1.54 -3.06 2.44
CA ASN A 420 2.53 -3.88 3.16
C ASN A 420 1.95 -5.25 3.56
N HIS A 421 2.83 -6.17 3.99
CA HIS A 421 2.51 -7.29 4.87
C HIS A 421 2.99 -6.94 6.29
N PRO A 422 2.14 -6.37 7.15
CA PRO A 422 2.56 -5.86 8.44
C PRO A 422 3.20 -6.94 9.32
N PHE A 423 4.27 -6.57 10.01
CA PHE A 423 4.93 -7.37 11.03
C PHE A 423 4.02 -7.49 12.27
N PRO A 424 4.03 -8.61 13.01
CA PRO A 424 4.69 -9.85 12.65
C PRO A 424 3.83 -10.65 11.66
N ASN A 425 4.48 -11.26 10.66
CA ASN A 425 3.84 -12.15 9.70
C ASN A 425 4.87 -13.13 9.15
N GLU A 426 4.62 -14.43 9.29
CA GLU A 426 5.55 -15.49 8.88
C GLU A 426 5.62 -15.74 7.38
N TYR A 427 4.67 -15.18 6.63
CA TYR A 427 4.50 -15.36 5.19
C TYR A 427 4.85 -14.08 4.42
N ALA A 428 5.31 -13.03 5.10
CA ALA A 428 5.56 -11.70 4.54
C ALA A 428 6.50 -11.66 3.32
N CYS A 429 7.34 -12.69 3.11
CA CYS A 429 8.20 -12.78 1.93
C CYS A 429 7.43 -12.90 0.60
N GLU A 430 6.14 -13.23 0.62
CA GLU A 430 5.33 -13.36 -0.60
C GLU A 430 4.94 -12.03 -1.23
N GLY A 431 4.75 -10.99 -0.42
CA GLY A 431 4.00 -9.79 -0.81
C GLY A 431 4.63 -8.99 -1.94
N ILE A 432 5.87 -8.56 -1.76
CA ILE A 432 6.52 -7.58 -2.66
C ILE A 432 6.76 -8.17 -4.05
N GLY A 433 7.18 -9.43 -4.15
CA GLY A 433 7.39 -10.10 -5.42
C GLY A 433 6.10 -10.29 -6.21
N ILE A 434 5.03 -10.74 -5.54
CA ILE A 434 3.69 -10.89 -6.14
C ILE A 434 3.16 -9.51 -6.61
N LEU A 435 3.30 -8.48 -5.78
CA LEU A 435 2.82 -7.14 -6.14
C LEU A 435 3.62 -6.50 -7.27
N ALA A 436 4.94 -6.66 -7.34
CA ALA A 436 5.74 -6.16 -8.47
C ALA A 436 5.26 -6.77 -9.80
N ALA A 437 4.99 -8.08 -9.81
CA ALA A 437 4.53 -8.80 -10.98
C ALA A 437 3.11 -8.41 -11.39
N TYR A 438 2.16 -8.45 -10.45
CA TYR A 438 0.77 -8.13 -10.77
C TYR A 438 0.53 -6.63 -11.02
N SER A 439 1.32 -5.73 -10.43
CA SER A 439 1.25 -4.30 -10.76
C SER A 439 1.68 -4.04 -12.20
N SER A 440 2.71 -4.75 -12.67
CA SER A 440 3.14 -4.70 -14.08
C SER A 440 2.07 -5.31 -15.01
N PHE A 441 1.50 -6.44 -14.61
CA PHE A 441 0.44 -7.13 -15.37
C PHE A 441 -0.84 -6.29 -15.50
N HIS A 442 -1.25 -5.62 -14.42
CA HIS A 442 -2.37 -4.67 -14.46
C HIS A 442 -1.99 -3.33 -15.09
N ASP A 443 -0.71 -3.14 -15.45
CA ASP A 443 -0.13 -1.91 -15.97
C ASP A 443 -0.41 -0.65 -15.12
N TRP A 444 -0.28 -0.81 -13.80
CA TRP A 444 -0.36 0.29 -12.84
C TRP A 444 0.88 1.19 -12.92
N ASP A 445 0.70 2.47 -12.60
CA ASP A 445 1.74 3.50 -12.75
C ASP A 445 2.60 3.66 -11.50
N GLY A 446 2.17 3.16 -10.35
CA GLY A 446 2.97 3.32 -9.14
C GLY A 446 2.57 2.44 -7.96
N ILE A 447 3.56 2.09 -7.16
CA ILE A 447 3.38 1.41 -5.88
C ILE A 447 4.32 2.01 -4.84
N PHE A 448 3.80 2.29 -3.66
CA PHE A 448 4.52 2.78 -2.51
C PHE A 448 4.35 1.80 -1.35
N PHE A 449 5.48 1.38 -0.78
CA PHE A 449 5.48 0.49 0.36
C PHE A 449 5.45 1.28 1.67
N TYR A 450 4.46 1.00 2.53
CA TYR A 450 4.30 1.69 3.81
C TYR A 450 4.88 0.87 4.96
N THR A 451 5.95 1.29 5.62
CA THR A 451 6.76 2.51 5.42
C THR A 451 8.24 2.18 5.60
N PHE A 452 9.14 3.07 5.18
CA PHE A 452 10.57 2.90 5.46
C PHE A 452 10.84 3.03 6.97
N GLU A 453 10.40 4.14 7.57
CA GLU A 453 10.48 4.43 9.02
C GLU A 453 9.54 5.60 9.43
N HIS A 454 9.19 5.65 10.71
CA HIS A 454 8.52 6.73 11.44
C HIS A 454 9.48 7.65 12.24
N LYS A 455 10.61 7.12 12.73
CA LYS A 455 11.58 7.80 13.60
C LYS A 455 12.67 8.52 12.83
N ASP A 456 13.35 9.44 13.49
CA ASP A 456 14.57 10.08 13.00
C ASP A 456 15.68 9.02 12.78
N PRO A 457 16.48 9.09 11.69
CA PRO A 457 17.61 8.19 11.46
C PRO A 457 18.57 7.98 12.63
N GLU A 458 18.74 8.98 13.49
CA GLU A 458 19.58 8.86 14.69
C GLU A 458 19.04 7.81 15.69
N GLU A 459 17.74 7.52 15.66
CA GLU A 459 17.06 6.56 16.53
C GLU A 459 16.85 5.18 15.90
N TRP A 460 17.32 4.95 14.67
CA TRP A 460 17.06 3.69 13.96
C TRP A 460 17.83 2.52 14.56
N GLU A 461 17.09 1.55 15.09
CA GLU A 461 17.64 0.32 15.66
C GLU A 461 17.72 -0.83 14.65
N SER A 462 18.57 -1.82 14.91
CA SER A 462 18.69 -3.05 14.12
C SER A 462 17.61 -4.09 14.43
N ARG A 463 16.37 -3.67 14.65
CA ARG A 463 15.18 -4.52 14.91
C ARG A 463 13.95 -3.93 14.24
N MET A 464 12.90 -4.73 14.00
CA MET A 464 11.57 -4.22 13.65
C MET A 464 10.95 -3.51 14.87
N PRO A 465 10.77 -2.18 14.87
CA PRO A 465 10.25 -1.45 16.03
C PRO A 465 8.72 -1.51 16.14
N GLY A 466 8.03 -1.78 15.04
CA GLY A 466 6.59 -1.80 14.94
C GLY A 466 6.08 -2.72 13.82
N HIS A 467 4.86 -2.44 13.37
CA HIS A 467 4.18 -3.29 12.40
C HIS A 467 4.54 -2.97 10.95
N PHE A 468 5.00 -1.76 10.64
CA PHE A 468 4.98 -1.26 9.26
C PHE A 468 6.37 -0.96 8.70
N GLU A 469 7.39 -0.84 9.55
CA GLU A 469 8.74 -0.46 9.14
C GLU A 469 9.37 -1.55 8.28
N ILE A 470 9.88 -1.15 7.12
CA ILE A 470 10.50 -2.02 6.13
C ILE A 470 12.02 -1.98 6.23
N ARG A 471 12.60 -0.82 6.58
CA ARG A 471 14.05 -0.62 6.66
C ARG A 471 14.79 -1.74 7.42
N PRO A 472 14.39 -2.13 8.65
CA PRO A 472 15.15 -3.14 9.38
C PRO A 472 14.94 -4.56 8.85
N ASP A 473 13.90 -4.81 8.04
CA ASP A 473 13.51 -6.14 7.59
C ASP A 473 14.33 -6.58 6.35
N PRO A 474 15.29 -7.51 6.50
CA PRO A 474 16.15 -7.90 5.40
C PRO A 474 15.40 -8.63 4.28
N VAL A 475 14.32 -9.33 4.62
CA VAL A 475 13.48 -10.06 3.67
C VAL A 475 12.76 -9.07 2.76
N LYS A 476 12.11 -8.06 3.34
CA LYS A 476 11.40 -7.04 2.56
C LYS A 476 12.35 -6.19 1.74
N MET A 477 13.47 -5.72 2.30
CA MET A 477 14.45 -4.92 1.55
C MET A 477 15.07 -5.69 0.38
N THR A 478 15.36 -6.99 0.55
CA THR A 478 15.85 -7.83 -0.56
C THR A 478 14.79 -8.00 -1.64
N ASN A 479 13.54 -8.25 -1.24
CA ASN A 479 12.43 -8.35 -2.18
C ASN A 479 12.12 -7.00 -2.86
N LEU A 480 12.36 -5.87 -2.21
CA LEU A 480 12.28 -4.53 -2.82
C LEU A 480 13.29 -4.37 -3.94
N ALA A 481 14.54 -4.80 -3.75
CA ALA A 481 15.56 -4.77 -4.80
C ALA A 481 15.15 -5.64 -6.00
N ALA A 482 14.65 -6.85 -5.74
CA ALA A 482 14.17 -7.74 -6.80
C ALA A 482 12.95 -7.14 -7.53
N GLY A 483 11.98 -6.62 -6.78
CA GLY A 483 10.78 -5.98 -7.31
C GLY A 483 11.06 -4.73 -8.14
N ALA A 484 12.06 -3.91 -7.75
CA ALA A 484 12.46 -2.71 -8.47
C ALA A 484 12.85 -3.02 -9.92
N ILE A 485 13.71 -4.01 -10.13
CA ILE A 485 14.15 -4.40 -11.49
C ILE A 485 12.96 -4.94 -12.29
N MET A 486 12.15 -5.80 -11.67
CA MET A 486 11.00 -6.43 -12.32
C MET A 486 9.97 -5.39 -12.79
N PHE A 487 9.58 -4.47 -11.91
CA PHE A 487 8.52 -3.49 -12.16
C PHE A 487 8.99 -2.33 -13.04
N LEU A 488 10.15 -1.72 -12.73
CA LEU A 488 10.62 -0.54 -13.47
C LEU A 488 11.03 -0.89 -14.90
N ARG A 489 11.59 -2.08 -15.14
CA ARG A 489 11.90 -2.55 -16.50
C ARG A 489 10.67 -3.06 -17.26
N GLY A 490 9.56 -3.31 -16.57
CA GLY A 490 8.35 -3.90 -17.15
C GLY A 490 8.56 -5.35 -17.60
N ASP A 491 9.19 -6.17 -16.74
CA ASP A 491 9.54 -7.56 -17.09
C ASP A 491 8.32 -8.45 -17.32
N VAL A 492 7.22 -8.18 -16.63
CA VAL A 492 5.93 -8.83 -16.82
C VAL A 492 5.11 -7.95 -17.76
N ARG A 493 4.56 -8.56 -18.81
CA ARG A 493 3.73 -7.85 -19.80
C ARG A 493 2.38 -7.47 -19.20
N PRO A 494 1.82 -6.31 -19.59
CA PRO A 494 0.41 -6.00 -19.38
C PRO A 494 -0.50 -7.13 -19.88
N ALA A 495 -1.65 -7.29 -19.22
CA ALA A 495 -2.67 -8.26 -19.64
C ALA A 495 -3.09 -8.05 -21.10
N LEU A 496 -3.38 -9.16 -21.80
CA LEU A 496 -3.87 -9.11 -23.18
C LEU A 496 -5.30 -8.56 -23.27
N LYS A 497 -6.08 -8.69 -22.19
CA LYS A 497 -7.45 -8.20 -22.07
C LYS A 497 -7.61 -7.31 -20.86
N THR A 498 -8.41 -6.25 -21.04
CA THR A 498 -8.96 -5.43 -19.94
C THR A 498 -10.46 -5.67 -19.82
N VAL A 499 -10.91 -6.00 -18.61
CA VAL A 499 -12.32 -6.09 -18.26
C VAL A 499 -12.77 -4.77 -17.66
N GLY A 500 -13.61 -4.05 -18.39
CA GLY A 500 -14.23 -2.81 -17.94
C GLY A 500 -15.38 -3.04 -16.99
N ARG A 501 -15.50 -2.17 -15.98
CA ARG A 501 -16.63 -2.07 -15.05
C ARG A 501 -17.28 -0.70 -15.20
N THR A 502 -18.60 -0.66 -15.30
CA THR A 502 -19.38 0.58 -15.44
C THR A 502 -20.41 0.66 -14.33
N TYR A 503 -20.72 1.87 -13.85
CA TYR A 503 -21.72 2.07 -12.80
C TYR A 503 -22.61 3.25 -13.13
N SER A 504 -23.93 3.07 -13.12
CA SER A 504 -24.85 4.22 -13.12
C SER A 504 -24.76 4.95 -11.78
N ILE A 505 -25.17 6.20 -11.74
CA ILE A 505 -25.18 6.97 -10.49
C ILE A 505 -26.01 6.28 -9.40
N GLU A 506 -27.10 5.61 -9.78
CA GLU A 506 -27.95 4.87 -8.86
C GLU A 506 -27.24 3.63 -8.32
N GLN A 507 -26.47 2.92 -9.14
CA GLN A 507 -25.64 1.80 -8.69
C GLN A 507 -24.56 2.25 -7.72
N ILE A 508 -23.99 3.45 -7.90
CA ILE A 508 -23.03 4.04 -6.95
C ILE A 508 -23.72 4.36 -5.62
N TYR A 509 -24.95 4.87 -5.63
CA TYR A 509 -25.70 5.08 -4.39
C TYR A 509 -26.03 3.74 -3.72
N GLU A 510 -26.50 2.76 -4.48
CA GLU A 510 -26.85 1.44 -3.95
C GLU A 510 -25.65 0.65 -3.44
N SER A 511 -24.45 0.87 -3.98
CA SER A 511 -23.25 0.19 -3.51
C SER A 511 -22.93 0.50 -2.04
N ILE A 512 -23.39 1.64 -1.52
CA ILE A 512 -23.29 2.00 -0.09
C ILE A 512 -24.10 1.05 0.80
N ARG A 513 -25.20 0.49 0.28
CA ARG A 513 -26.10 -0.43 1.02
C ARG A 513 -25.76 -1.90 0.81
N GLN A 514 -24.78 -2.21 -0.04
CA GLN A 514 -24.39 -3.59 -0.29
C GLN A 514 -23.68 -4.21 0.93
N PRO A 515 -23.87 -5.51 1.16
CA PRO A 515 -23.22 -6.21 2.26
C PRO A 515 -21.72 -6.39 1.99
N SER A 516 -20.95 -6.55 3.06
CA SER A 516 -19.51 -6.83 3.00
C SER A 516 -19.17 -8.19 2.36
N SER A 517 -20.15 -9.05 2.07
CA SER A 517 -19.97 -10.26 1.27
C SER A 517 -19.68 -9.95 -0.20
N GLU A 518 -20.01 -8.75 -0.69
CA GLU A 518 -19.69 -8.30 -2.05
C GLU A 518 -18.25 -7.76 -2.19
N ARG A 519 -17.45 -7.83 -1.12
CA ARG A 519 -16.04 -7.40 -1.17
C ARG A 519 -15.22 -8.24 -2.16
N PRO A 520 -14.17 -7.65 -2.75
CA PRO A 520 -13.78 -6.24 -2.63
C PRO A 520 -14.52 -5.31 -3.60
N TYR A 521 -15.34 -5.86 -4.50
CA TYR A 521 -15.85 -5.15 -5.67
C TYR A 521 -17.20 -4.47 -5.50
N PHE A 522 -18.09 -4.86 -4.59
CA PHE A 522 -19.42 -4.23 -4.49
C PHE A 522 -20.13 -4.10 -5.86
N THR A 523 -19.89 -5.08 -6.73
CA THR A 523 -20.33 -5.17 -8.11
C THR A 523 -20.97 -6.54 -8.25
N PRO A 524 -22.29 -6.65 -8.00
CA PRO A 524 -22.96 -7.93 -7.97
C PRO A 524 -22.70 -8.74 -9.25
N GLY A 525 -22.24 -9.97 -9.07
CA GLY A 525 -21.93 -10.88 -10.18
C GLY A 525 -20.55 -10.71 -10.82
N PHE A 526 -19.69 -9.78 -10.34
CA PHE A 526 -18.32 -9.67 -10.82
C PHE A 526 -17.45 -10.85 -10.34
N PRO A 527 -16.85 -11.67 -11.23
CA PRO A 527 -16.05 -12.83 -10.81
C PRO A 527 -14.68 -12.42 -10.25
N LEU A 528 -14.43 -12.78 -8.98
CA LEU A 528 -13.16 -12.54 -8.28
C LEU A 528 -11.89 -13.14 -8.93
N PRO A 529 -11.94 -14.17 -9.78
CA PRO A 529 -10.75 -14.63 -10.50
C PRO A 529 -10.27 -13.68 -11.61
N ILE A 530 -11.15 -12.80 -12.13
CA ILE A 530 -10.82 -11.94 -13.28
C ILE A 530 -9.52 -11.15 -13.08
N PRO A 531 -9.25 -10.51 -11.93
CA PRO A 531 -8.06 -9.68 -11.76
C PRO A 531 -6.75 -10.48 -11.68
N LEU A 532 -6.82 -11.81 -11.61
CA LEU A 532 -5.64 -12.67 -11.73
C LEU A 532 -5.43 -13.14 -13.19
N MET A 533 -6.46 -13.02 -14.02
CA MET A 533 -6.48 -13.46 -15.42
C MET A 533 -6.32 -12.31 -16.41
N HIS A 534 -6.83 -11.13 -16.06
CA HIS A 534 -6.98 -9.95 -16.91
C HIS A 534 -6.78 -8.67 -16.10
N THR A 535 -6.50 -7.57 -16.79
CA THR A 535 -6.56 -6.24 -16.18
C THR A 535 -8.02 -5.87 -15.92
N THR A 536 -8.29 -5.09 -14.87
CA THR A 536 -9.62 -4.51 -14.63
C THR A 536 -9.54 -2.98 -14.52
N ARG A 537 -10.57 -2.30 -15.01
CA ARG A 537 -10.71 -0.83 -14.94
C ARG A 537 -12.16 -0.43 -14.73
N ILE A 538 -12.41 0.64 -13.98
CA ILE A 538 -13.69 1.33 -14.00
C ILE A 538 -13.71 2.23 -15.25
N VAL A 539 -14.59 1.94 -16.20
CA VAL A 539 -14.70 2.68 -17.48
C VAL A 539 -15.61 3.89 -17.33
N SER A 540 -16.64 3.81 -16.50
CA SER A 540 -17.62 4.88 -16.34
C SER A 540 -18.31 4.85 -14.97
N PHE A 541 -18.68 6.04 -14.50
CA PHE A 541 -19.51 6.30 -13.32
C PHE A 541 -20.89 6.89 -13.68
N ASP A 542 -21.29 6.78 -14.95
CA ASP A 542 -22.57 7.27 -15.49
C ASP A 542 -23.30 6.25 -16.38
N GLN A 543 -22.74 5.07 -16.60
CA GLN A 543 -23.32 3.99 -17.42
C GLN A 543 -23.63 2.77 -16.57
N GLU A 544 -24.82 2.18 -16.74
CA GLU A 544 -25.22 0.98 -16.02
C GLU A 544 -24.23 -0.20 -16.21
N SER A 545 -24.00 -0.97 -15.15
CA SER A 545 -23.18 -2.19 -15.20
C SER A 545 -23.74 -3.21 -16.19
N GLY A 546 -22.89 -3.73 -17.06
CA GLY A 546 -23.19 -4.90 -17.88
C GLY A 546 -23.17 -6.21 -17.08
N LEU A 547 -23.61 -7.30 -17.72
CA LEU A 547 -23.46 -8.65 -17.20
C LEU A 547 -22.01 -9.13 -17.39
N TYR A 548 -21.46 -9.76 -16.35
CA TYR A 548 -20.14 -10.39 -16.42
C TYR A 548 -20.29 -11.89 -16.70
N GLU A 549 -19.41 -12.43 -17.54
CA GLU A 549 -19.34 -13.86 -17.80
C GLU A 549 -19.03 -14.61 -16.50
N ARG A 550 -19.79 -15.68 -16.22
CA ARG A 550 -19.51 -16.53 -15.05
C ARG A 550 -18.24 -17.33 -15.29
N ILE A 551 -17.27 -17.18 -14.40
CA ILE A 551 -15.99 -17.89 -14.47
C ILE A 551 -15.91 -18.88 -13.31
N THR A 552 -15.74 -20.16 -13.62
CA THR A 552 -15.31 -21.17 -12.65
C THR A 552 -13.80 -21.27 -12.71
N ALA A 553 -13.11 -20.64 -11.76
CA ALA A 553 -11.66 -20.73 -11.66
C ALA A 553 -11.23 -22.17 -11.39
N LYS A 554 -10.21 -22.61 -12.13
CA LYS A 554 -9.47 -23.85 -11.88
C LYS A 554 -8.07 -23.47 -11.42
N SER A 555 -7.46 -24.32 -10.61
CA SER A 555 -6.05 -24.17 -10.24
C SER A 555 -5.16 -24.76 -11.34
N PRO A 556 -4.11 -24.06 -11.79
CA PRO A 556 -3.79 -22.68 -11.43
C PRO A 556 -4.68 -21.65 -12.12
N VAL A 557 -4.93 -20.51 -11.45
CA VAL A 557 -5.49 -19.32 -12.12
C VAL A 557 -4.35 -18.65 -12.86
N ALA A 558 -4.36 -18.75 -14.19
CA ALA A 558 -3.31 -18.21 -15.03
C ALA A 558 -3.75 -16.90 -15.70
N SER A 559 -2.84 -15.93 -15.72
CA SER A 559 -2.91 -14.74 -16.58
C SER A 559 -3.14 -15.11 -18.05
N ASP A 560 -3.72 -14.19 -18.81
CA ASP A 560 -3.89 -14.33 -20.26
C ASP A 560 -2.57 -14.28 -21.03
N THR A 561 -1.53 -13.63 -20.48
CA THR A 561 -0.15 -13.64 -21.00
C THR A 561 0.60 -14.95 -20.73
N LYS A 562 0.10 -15.77 -19.80
CA LYS A 562 0.73 -16.99 -19.27
C LYS A 562 2.03 -16.77 -18.51
N GLU A 563 2.37 -15.53 -18.18
CA GLU A 563 3.58 -15.22 -17.40
C GLU A 563 3.35 -15.34 -15.90
N LEU A 564 2.10 -15.27 -15.44
CA LEU A 564 1.72 -15.41 -14.04
C LEU A 564 0.73 -16.56 -13.86
N ALA A 565 0.95 -17.38 -12.84
CA ALA A 565 0.00 -18.41 -12.43
C ALA A 565 -0.10 -18.52 -10.91
N TRP A 566 -1.34 -18.60 -10.41
CA TRP A 566 -1.64 -18.78 -9.00
C TRP A 566 -2.18 -20.18 -8.75
N HIS A 567 -1.34 -21.03 -8.18
CA HIS A 567 -1.67 -22.39 -7.77
C HIS A 567 -2.28 -22.32 -6.37
N TYR A 568 -3.48 -22.86 -6.22
CA TYR A 568 -4.14 -23.00 -4.93
C TYR A 568 -4.72 -24.41 -4.82
N SER A 569 -4.92 -24.89 -3.60
CA SER A 569 -5.49 -26.21 -3.36
C SER A 569 -6.27 -26.24 -2.04
N PRO A 570 -7.21 -27.19 -1.87
CA PRO A 570 -7.90 -27.40 -0.59
C PRO A 570 -6.97 -27.72 0.58
N LYS A 571 -5.71 -28.10 0.32
CA LYS A 571 -4.71 -28.38 1.36
C LYS A 571 -4.02 -27.11 1.89
N GLU A 572 -4.39 -25.93 1.40
CA GLU A 572 -3.81 -24.65 1.82
C GLU A 572 -2.27 -24.62 1.63
N LYS A 573 -1.83 -25.13 0.47
CA LYS A 573 -0.43 -25.11 0.01
C LYS A 573 -0.29 -24.36 -1.30
N GLY A 574 -0.69 -23.09 -1.31
CA GLY A 574 -0.64 -22.24 -2.50
C GLY A 574 0.77 -21.88 -2.95
N LEU A 575 0.91 -21.53 -4.23
CA LEU A 575 2.14 -21.07 -4.86
C LEU A 575 1.80 -20.08 -5.97
N VAL A 576 2.52 -18.97 -6.03
CA VAL A 576 2.53 -18.09 -7.20
C VAL A 576 3.80 -18.32 -7.99
N THR A 577 3.66 -18.47 -9.31
CA THR A 577 4.76 -18.52 -10.25
C THR A 577 4.79 -17.27 -11.12
N ILE A 578 6.00 -16.78 -11.38
CA ILE A 578 6.28 -15.70 -12.33
C ILE A 578 7.24 -16.29 -13.36
N GLU A 579 6.89 -16.23 -14.64
CA GLU A 579 7.64 -16.84 -15.72
C GLU A 579 7.79 -15.91 -16.93
N THR A 580 8.76 -15.00 -16.85
CA THR A 580 9.12 -14.10 -17.96
C THR A 580 10.48 -14.51 -18.55
N GLU A 581 10.91 -13.82 -19.61
CA GLU A 581 12.24 -14.03 -20.19
C GLU A 581 13.37 -13.56 -19.27
N LYS A 582 13.13 -12.52 -18.47
CA LYS A 582 14.17 -11.84 -17.67
C LYS A 582 14.02 -12.04 -16.17
N THR A 583 12.85 -12.48 -15.73
CA THR A 583 12.51 -12.72 -14.33
C THR A 583 11.71 -14.01 -14.18
N GLN A 584 12.10 -14.87 -13.24
CA GLN A 584 11.36 -16.06 -12.87
C GLN A 584 11.28 -16.21 -11.35
N ALA A 585 10.13 -16.64 -10.83
CA ALA A 585 9.95 -16.78 -9.39
C ALA A 585 9.02 -17.92 -8.99
N LEU A 586 9.33 -18.50 -7.83
CA LEU A 586 8.49 -19.45 -7.09
C LEU A 586 8.23 -18.82 -5.72
N ILE A 587 6.97 -18.53 -5.38
CA ILE A 587 6.60 -17.80 -4.15
C ILE A 587 5.47 -18.54 -3.43
N GLY A 588 5.76 -19.12 -2.26
CA GLY A 588 4.77 -19.80 -1.43
C GLY A 588 5.27 -21.14 -0.87
N PHE A 589 4.40 -22.15 -0.89
CA PHE A 589 4.69 -23.51 -0.43
C PHE A 589 5.43 -24.32 -1.52
N ILE A 590 6.67 -23.93 -1.84
CA ILE A 590 7.44 -24.50 -2.97
C ILE A 590 7.59 -26.01 -2.88
N LYS A 591 7.90 -26.54 -1.68
CA LYS A 591 8.10 -27.98 -1.46
C LYS A 591 6.85 -28.83 -1.75
N ASP A 592 5.67 -28.22 -1.70
CA ASP A 592 4.37 -28.90 -1.81
C ASP A 592 3.77 -28.84 -3.23
N ASN A 593 4.39 -28.10 -4.17
CA ASN A 593 3.82 -27.83 -5.49
C ASN A 593 4.61 -28.44 -6.67
N GLU A 594 5.85 -28.88 -6.45
CA GLU A 594 6.73 -29.51 -7.47
C GLU A 594 6.78 -28.74 -8.82
N GLN A 595 6.68 -27.41 -8.81
CA GLN A 595 6.69 -26.61 -10.04
C GLN A 595 8.11 -26.37 -10.57
N PHE A 596 8.24 -26.42 -11.90
CA PHE A 596 9.46 -26.11 -12.64
C PHE A 596 9.13 -25.04 -13.68
N LEU A 597 9.93 -23.98 -13.72
CA LEU A 597 9.84 -22.93 -14.73
C LEU A 597 10.93 -23.15 -15.79
N ARG A 598 10.83 -22.41 -16.89
CA ARG A 598 11.74 -22.52 -18.05
C ARG A 598 13.21 -22.38 -17.68
N ASN A 599 13.58 -21.55 -16.72
CA ASN A 599 14.98 -21.32 -16.32
C ASN A 599 15.22 -21.52 -14.83
N LEU A 600 14.19 -21.85 -14.05
CA LEU A 600 14.26 -21.93 -12.60
C LEU A 600 13.51 -23.14 -12.07
N SER A 601 14.15 -23.92 -11.21
CA SER A 601 13.46 -24.84 -10.31
C SER A 601 14.12 -24.85 -8.95
N ALA A 602 13.40 -25.31 -7.93
CA ALA A 602 13.93 -25.39 -6.58
C ALA A 602 13.40 -26.60 -5.83
N LYS A 603 14.25 -27.17 -4.96
CA LYS A 603 13.88 -28.14 -3.93
C LYS A 603 14.34 -27.57 -2.60
N VAL A 604 13.39 -27.25 -1.73
CA VAL A 604 13.65 -26.55 -0.46
C VAL A 604 13.16 -27.34 0.74
N GLU A 605 13.81 -27.14 1.87
CA GLU A 605 13.39 -27.69 3.16
C GLU A 605 12.35 -26.79 3.87
N ASN A 606 12.37 -25.50 3.55
CA ASN A 606 11.50 -24.50 4.18
C ASN A 606 10.03 -24.81 3.93
N GLU A 607 9.20 -24.52 4.93
CA GLU A 607 7.76 -24.63 4.78
C GLU A 607 7.22 -23.60 3.79
N PHE A 608 7.71 -22.37 3.85
CA PHE A 608 7.27 -21.25 3.04
C PHE A 608 8.45 -20.37 2.70
N CYS A 609 8.62 -20.03 1.42
CA CYS A 609 9.66 -19.12 0.98
C CYS A 609 9.33 -18.51 -0.40
N ALA A 610 10.09 -17.48 -0.75
CA ALA A 610 10.14 -16.89 -2.07
C ALA A 610 11.53 -17.07 -2.67
N ILE A 611 11.59 -17.51 -3.92
CA ILE A 611 12.80 -17.60 -4.74
C ILE A 611 12.55 -16.80 -6.00
N ILE A 612 13.31 -15.72 -6.20
CA ILE A 612 13.17 -14.81 -7.33
C ILE A 612 14.52 -14.71 -8.05
N LEU A 613 14.56 -15.11 -9.31
CA LEU A 613 15.73 -15.07 -10.18
C LEU A 613 15.53 -13.97 -11.24
N ILE A 614 16.47 -13.02 -11.31
CA ILE A 614 16.34 -11.83 -12.16
C ILE A 614 17.64 -11.57 -12.91
N SER A 615 17.52 -11.20 -14.18
CA SER A 615 18.61 -10.67 -14.99
C SER A 615 18.98 -9.23 -14.60
N LEU A 616 20.25 -8.99 -14.25
CA LEU A 616 20.78 -7.66 -13.92
C LEU A 616 21.30 -6.89 -15.13
N ASP A 617 21.58 -7.57 -16.24
CA ASP A 617 22.10 -6.97 -17.48
C ASP A 617 21.02 -6.74 -18.55
N GLY A 618 19.76 -7.08 -18.26
CA GLY A 618 18.63 -6.85 -19.17
C GLY A 618 18.45 -7.92 -20.25
N GLU A 619 19.35 -8.90 -20.31
CA GLU A 619 19.26 -10.05 -21.22
C GLU A 619 18.28 -11.11 -20.69
N PRO A 620 17.70 -11.96 -21.56
CA PRO A 620 16.97 -13.14 -21.12
C PRO A 620 17.80 -14.00 -20.15
N LEU A 621 17.18 -14.66 -19.16
CA LEU A 621 17.87 -15.45 -18.12
C LEU A 621 18.83 -16.50 -18.70
N SER A 622 18.48 -17.10 -19.85
CA SER A 622 19.32 -18.05 -20.58
C SER A 622 20.57 -17.44 -21.22
N HIS A 623 20.57 -16.11 -21.44
CA HIS A 623 21.62 -15.32 -22.11
C HIS A 623 22.39 -14.39 -21.16
N SER A 624 21.81 -14.05 -20.02
CA SER A 624 22.40 -13.17 -19.02
C SER A 624 23.75 -13.68 -18.52
N LYS A 625 24.66 -12.74 -18.28
CA LYS A 625 25.96 -12.96 -17.65
C LYS A 625 25.91 -12.61 -16.16
N LYS A 626 24.92 -11.85 -15.71
CA LYS A 626 24.82 -11.36 -14.34
C LYS A 626 23.37 -11.50 -13.84
N LEU A 627 23.15 -12.39 -12.89
CA LEU A 627 21.84 -12.66 -12.30
C LEU A 627 21.82 -12.32 -10.81
N LEU A 628 20.68 -11.84 -10.33
CA LEU A 628 20.37 -11.75 -8.90
C LEU A 628 19.43 -12.91 -8.55
N LEU A 629 19.79 -13.68 -7.52
CA LEU A 629 18.93 -14.69 -6.93
C LEU A 629 18.56 -14.24 -5.51
N ALA A 630 17.32 -13.80 -5.31
CA ALA A 630 16.76 -13.55 -3.99
C ALA A 630 16.12 -14.84 -3.45
N THR A 631 16.42 -15.19 -2.20
CA THR A 631 15.87 -16.34 -1.49
C THR A 631 15.43 -15.90 -0.10
N THR A 632 14.14 -15.72 0.13
CA THR A 632 13.60 -15.14 1.36
C THR A 632 12.54 -16.03 2.02
N ALA A 633 12.56 -16.10 3.35
CA ALA A 633 11.56 -16.80 4.16
C ALA A 633 11.13 -15.89 5.33
N ARG A 634 11.02 -16.42 6.54
CA ARG A 634 10.66 -15.64 7.74
C ARG A 634 11.78 -14.64 8.11
N SER A 635 11.37 -13.49 8.66
CA SER A 635 12.24 -12.57 9.41
C SER A 635 11.60 -12.22 10.75
N ALA A 636 12.42 -11.97 11.77
CA ALA A 636 11.95 -11.68 13.12
C ALA A 636 12.98 -10.88 13.93
N ASN A 637 12.54 -10.27 15.02
CA ASN A 637 13.46 -9.80 16.06
C ASN A 637 14.02 -10.98 16.86
N SER A 638 15.25 -10.83 17.37
CA SER A 638 15.81 -11.77 18.34
C SER A 638 14.88 -11.89 19.57
N SER A 639 14.75 -13.11 20.11
CA SER A 639 13.95 -13.37 21.32
C SER A 639 12.47 -12.99 21.23
N ILE A 640 11.90 -12.83 20.03
CA ILE A 640 10.46 -12.61 19.83
C ILE A 640 9.66 -13.77 20.46
N LYS A 641 8.51 -13.46 21.06
CA LYS A 641 7.62 -14.49 21.63
C LYS A 641 6.21 -14.30 21.12
N TRP A 642 5.71 -15.31 20.42
CA TRP A 642 4.31 -15.38 19.98
C TRP A 642 3.40 -15.89 21.09
N ASN A 643 2.12 -15.53 21.02
CA ASN A 643 1.09 -16.29 21.71
C ASN A 643 0.92 -17.68 21.04
N GLU A 644 0.25 -18.61 21.72
CA GLU A 644 0.06 -19.99 21.23
C GLU A 644 -0.59 -20.04 19.83
N LYS A 645 -1.56 -19.17 19.57
CA LYS A 645 -2.27 -19.09 18.28
C LYS A 645 -1.47 -18.40 17.17
N ARG A 646 -0.30 -17.83 17.48
CA ARG A 646 0.52 -17.03 16.56
C ARG A 646 -0.24 -15.88 15.90
N THR A 647 -1.14 -15.26 16.66
CA THR A 647 -1.93 -14.09 16.25
C THR A 647 -1.54 -12.80 16.97
N SER A 648 -0.63 -12.87 17.94
CA SER A 648 -0.15 -11.73 18.71
C SER A 648 1.22 -12.02 19.30
N LEU A 649 1.92 -10.99 19.76
CA LEU A 649 3.20 -11.10 20.44
C LEU A 649 3.05 -10.92 21.95
N LEU A 650 3.60 -11.87 22.69
CA LEU A 650 3.85 -11.75 24.13
C LEU A 650 5.10 -10.89 24.39
N ASP A 651 6.06 -10.92 23.46
CA ASP A 651 7.27 -10.11 23.46
C ASP A 651 7.65 -9.75 22.02
N TRP A 652 7.94 -8.47 21.79
CA TRP A 652 8.36 -7.94 20.50
C TRP A 652 9.78 -8.35 20.12
N GLY A 653 10.58 -8.80 21.09
CA GLY A 653 11.98 -9.13 20.91
C GLY A 653 12.89 -7.90 20.87
N THR A 654 14.19 -8.18 20.75
CA THR A 654 15.28 -7.20 20.81
C THR A 654 16.12 -7.22 19.53
N THR A 655 17.11 -6.32 19.45
CA THR A 655 18.15 -6.37 18.41
C THR A 655 19.01 -7.63 18.53
N PRO A 656 19.51 -8.19 17.41
CA PRO A 656 19.27 -7.77 16.03
C PRO A 656 18.05 -8.46 15.38
N THR A 657 17.75 -8.08 14.14
CA THR A 657 16.91 -8.85 13.23
C THR A 657 17.57 -10.17 12.83
N PHE A 658 16.73 -11.19 12.72
CA PHE A 658 17.06 -12.56 12.35
C PHE A 658 16.30 -12.94 11.08
N ILE A 659 16.87 -13.85 10.30
CA ILE A 659 16.22 -14.46 9.13
C ILE A 659 16.22 -15.98 9.25
N GLU A 660 15.18 -16.60 8.72
CA GLU A 660 15.19 -18.00 8.32
C GLU A 660 15.87 -18.10 6.94
N SER A 661 17.03 -18.76 6.87
CA SER A 661 17.69 -19.00 5.58
C SER A 661 16.90 -20.01 4.74
N VAL A 662 16.77 -19.75 3.45
CA VAL A 662 16.21 -20.73 2.52
C VAL A 662 17.24 -21.83 2.27
N LYS A 663 16.89 -23.06 2.62
CA LYS A 663 17.77 -24.24 2.55
C LYS A 663 17.31 -25.22 1.48
N GLY A 664 18.27 -25.74 0.72
CA GLY A 664 18.03 -26.75 -0.30
C GLY A 664 18.84 -26.47 -1.56
N THR A 665 18.22 -26.67 -2.72
CA THR A 665 18.87 -26.49 -4.03
C THR A 665 18.01 -25.65 -4.97
N VAL A 666 18.67 -24.74 -5.69
CA VAL A 666 18.09 -23.99 -6.81
C VAL A 666 18.80 -24.44 -8.08
N SER A 667 18.04 -24.79 -9.12
CA SER A 667 18.62 -25.13 -10.42
C SER A 667 18.32 -24.04 -11.44
N LEU A 668 19.39 -23.54 -12.06
CA LEU A 668 19.30 -22.72 -13.27
C LEU A 668 19.18 -23.68 -14.46
N LEU A 669 18.10 -23.56 -15.20
CA LEU A 669 17.78 -24.43 -16.34
C LEU A 669 17.93 -23.68 -17.65
N ASN A 670 18.13 -24.43 -18.73
CA ASN A 670 18.19 -23.92 -20.11
C ASN A 670 19.14 -22.74 -20.30
N LEU A 671 20.30 -22.76 -19.61
CA LEU A 671 21.39 -21.84 -19.88
C LEU A 671 22.02 -22.19 -21.24
N ARG A 672 22.35 -21.17 -22.02
CA ARG A 672 23.23 -21.32 -23.19
C ARG A 672 24.62 -21.81 -22.75
N PRO A 673 25.44 -22.34 -23.68
CA PRO A 673 26.79 -22.82 -23.36
C PRO A 673 27.57 -21.82 -22.53
N TYR A 674 28.16 -22.31 -21.43
CA TYR A 674 28.89 -21.52 -20.46
C TYR A 674 30.09 -22.32 -19.93
N LYS A 675 31.18 -21.63 -19.61
CA LYS A 675 32.40 -22.23 -19.03
C LYS A 675 32.28 -22.38 -17.52
N ASN A 676 31.71 -21.37 -16.86
CA ASN A 676 31.60 -21.33 -15.41
C ASN A 676 30.39 -20.54 -14.92
N ALA A 677 29.85 -20.95 -13.78
CA ALA A 677 28.85 -20.22 -13.04
C ALA A 677 29.42 -19.95 -11.64
N GLU A 678 29.75 -18.70 -11.36
CA GLU A 678 30.18 -18.28 -10.03
C GLU A 678 28.98 -17.80 -9.24
N VAL A 679 28.82 -18.29 -8.01
CA VAL A 679 27.74 -17.87 -7.10
C VAL A 679 28.33 -17.27 -5.83
N ILE A 680 27.96 -16.02 -5.55
CA ILE A 680 28.45 -15.25 -4.42
C ILE A 680 27.27 -14.92 -3.51
N ALA A 681 27.30 -15.42 -2.26
CA ALA A 681 26.38 -14.97 -1.22
C ALA A 681 26.72 -13.53 -0.81
N LEU A 682 25.70 -12.71 -0.60
CA LEU A 682 25.88 -11.30 -0.25
C LEU A 682 25.48 -11.03 1.19
N ASN A 683 26.16 -10.09 1.85
CA ASN A 683 25.68 -9.52 3.11
C ASN A 683 24.59 -8.46 2.85
N SER A 684 24.07 -7.83 3.90
CA SER A 684 23.03 -6.81 3.79
C SER A 684 23.43 -5.55 3.02
N ALA A 685 24.73 -5.23 3.00
CA ALA A 685 25.27 -4.12 2.22
C ALA A 685 25.48 -4.49 0.72
N GLY A 686 25.12 -5.72 0.32
CA GLY A 686 25.32 -6.23 -1.04
C GLY A 686 26.77 -6.56 -1.38
N ARG A 687 27.65 -6.69 -0.37
CA ARG A 687 29.06 -7.09 -0.54
C ARG A 687 29.21 -8.59 -0.43
N LYS A 688 30.31 -9.13 -0.97
CA LYS A 688 30.65 -10.55 -0.87
C LYS A 688 30.73 -11.00 0.58
N LEU A 689 29.85 -11.93 0.97
CA LEU A 689 29.91 -12.65 2.24
C LEU A 689 30.72 -13.94 2.08
N GLY A 690 30.52 -14.65 0.98
CA GLY A 690 31.21 -15.91 0.68
C GLY A 690 30.92 -16.38 -0.74
N ARG A 691 31.75 -17.27 -1.28
CA ARG A 691 31.53 -17.92 -2.57
C ARG A 691 31.04 -19.35 -2.31
N LEU A 692 30.04 -19.81 -3.06
CA LEU A 692 29.61 -21.20 -3.03
C LEU A 692 30.54 -22.04 -3.90
N THR A 693 31.10 -23.10 -3.35
CA THR A 693 32.07 -23.97 -4.04
C THR A 693 31.43 -25.19 -4.68
N ASP A 694 30.28 -25.63 -4.18
CA ASP A 694 29.66 -26.91 -4.56
C ASP A 694 28.59 -26.77 -5.65
N VAL A 695 28.75 -25.78 -6.54
CA VAL A 695 27.86 -25.55 -7.68
C VAL A 695 28.06 -26.68 -8.70
N LYS A 696 27.05 -27.53 -8.86
CA LYS A 696 27.09 -28.68 -9.78
C LYS A 696 26.69 -28.22 -11.18
N LYS A 697 27.64 -28.25 -12.12
CA LYS A 697 27.40 -27.89 -13.52
C LYS A 697 26.73 -29.02 -14.28
N SER A 698 25.85 -28.66 -15.21
CA SER A 698 25.35 -29.53 -16.28
C SER A 698 25.49 -28.82 -17.63
N ILE A 699 25.29 -29.55 -18.73
CA ILE A 699 25.46 -29.03 -20.10
C ILE A 699 24.56 -27.80 -20.35
N HIS A 700 23.36 -27.79 -19.77
CA HIS A 700 22.33 -26.76 -20.00
C HIS A 700 21.92 -26.02 -18.73
N GLY A 701 22.74 -26.02 -17.68
CA GLY A 701 22.35 -25.42 -16.42
C GLY A 701 23.32 -25.67 -15.28
N CYS A 702 22.96 -25.26 -14.08
CA CYS A 702 23.71 -25.59 -12.87
C CYS A 702 22.77 -25.71 -11.66
N THR A 703 23.14 -26.55 -10.70
CA THR A 703 22.45 -26.68 -9.42
C THR A 703 23.28 -26.01 -8.33
N ILE A 704 22.64 -25.12 -7.58
CA ILE A 704 23.22 -24.25 -6.57
C ILE A 704 22.69 -24.71 -5.19
N PRO A 705 23.53 -25.25 -4.30
CA PRO A 705 23.12 -25.51 -2.92
C PRO A 705 23.01 -24.18 -2.16
N ILE A 706 21.87 -23.94 -1.51
CA ILE A 706 21.61 -22.70 -0.76
C ILE A 706 21.32 -23.00 0.71
N GLY A 707 21.58 -22.00 1.56
CA GLY A 707 21.20 -22.00 2.98
C GLY A 707 22.28 -22.40 3.98
N GLU A 708 23.50 -22.72 3.52
CA GLU A 708 24.67 -22.83 4.41
C GLU A 708 25.12 -21.46 4.93
N LEU A 709 25.31 -20.51 4.02
CA LEU A 709 25.59 -19.10 4.35
C LEU A 709 24.28 -18.38 4.68
N VAL A 710 24.32 -17.56 5.71
CA VAL A 710 23.17 -16.76 6.17
C VAL A 710 23.00 -15.56 5.25
N THR A 711 22.14 -15.69 4.26
CA THR A 711 21.85 -14.60 3.32
C THR A 711 20.44 -14.70 2.76
N THR A 712 19.92 -13.57 2.30
CA THR A 712 18.67 -13.44 1.53
C THR A 712 18.91 -13.36 0.03
N TRP A 713 20.15 -13.24 -0.44
CA TRP A 713 20.44 -12.98 -1.85
C TRP A 713 21.86 -13.36 -2.29
N TYR A 714 21.95 -13.75 -3.55
CA TYR A 714 23.18 -14.19 -4.22
C TYR A 714 23.36 -13.44 -5.54
N LEU A 715 24.60 -13.06 -5.84
CA LEU A 715 25.01 -12.65 -7.17
C LEU A 715 25.53 -13.87 -7.94
N ILE A 716 25.02 -14.10 -9.14
CA ILE A 716 25.45 -15.18 -10.01
C ILE A 716 26.09 -14.58 -11.26
N SER A 717 27.32 -14.99 -11.56
CA SER A 717 28.07 -14.57 -12.74
C SER A 717 28.27 -15.77 -13.67
N ILE A 718 27.73 -15.68 -14.89
CA ILE A 718 27.85 -16.71 -15.92
C ILE A 718 28.96 -16.32 -16.91
N GLN A 719 30.04 -17.11 -16.95
CA GLN A 719 31.16 -16.94 -17.86
C GLN A 719 30.92 -17.77 -19.13
N ARG A 720 30.96 -17.13 -20.30
CA ARG A 720 30.68 -17.76 -21.60
C ARG A 720 31.95 -18.14 -22.37
#